data_AF-A0A5D3FW31-F1
#
_entry.id   AF-A0A5D3FW31-F1
#
_cell.length_a   1.000
_cell.length_b   1.000
_cell.length_c   1.000
_cell.angle_alpha   90.00
_cell.angle_beta   90.00
_cell.angle_gamma   90.00
#
_symmetry.space_group_name_H-M   'P 1'
#
loop_
_entity.id
_entity.type
_entity.pdbx_description
1 polymer ?
#
loop_
_entity_poly.entity_id
_entity_poly.type
_entity_poly.pdbx_seq_one_letter_code
_entity_poly.pdbx_strand_id
1 'polypeptide(L)'
;MMRWVSRGGPVSRSLAIALIAVLAVLGAPGAPSARAVINGEAALASWGQVEVLLDGSYRCTGSLIAPNWVITAAHCVPATGTISVRVGGRVRGLGSHIAVRRNVPHPNTDVTLLELDVAVGNFNRGIAYDDTRRPPVFQQVDIHGFGPTEPGGPPALELRTARLDVELNRAVPPMRDWGPDGALLQMQGVRGTPLQGDSGAGVIRDGRLQGVYVGLHGPQQFAVALQAIQGWIYQQTGVRPAEATERIDDLGVMPLGDVRIQGLGSSHGSGFRDELRRRTISEVHSFDFVGSQRSGQTPDPDHEGYPGATIDEIARRADTVVPQYKPNVVLLNAGTTDMERGGIATTAAELGSLIDQIIEDAPKATVLVSTLAPARDEAVQERIASFNKQIPSVVAQRARAGKHVGLVDMSEITTDDLTGDGLNLNDRGYSKMAEAFDAAIEMASAENWIVGPRDEQRYAYRAMPLGSSTTYGEKSSDGNGYRDVLDQGLQELAERKGGETGEGGTRAKLMNDTDDTPQVDLVGSVRVGRMADRDNEGWSGRKIHEIADKASCSVKLYKPNIITLIAGGNDVNQNYQMDGAIGRLESLIRQISKDAESTLVLVAGVQPYPDPAWNARGRAFNAQIPGLVERLGDEGVNVMYVDTGLQLSDIGPDANHPTDQGYDKIGAAFVKAANEADAQGRILDPVYQDSGEVSDACGITDGGTGTDDKSSKLGTNWEDRGVIQAKQFPSTDKFWMVDINQDRKAEFVTVDKNQNFRFWWNGGPSGKAWVPFVEGQNSYKPRPGAVGNQLRFGDVDGDGFPDCMVVDLKGTIDLHTWKADNPSGSRMCMETRDNTHVYSNGSAGERLNIDPATKIRFADVTGGGRDDYLLIKPDGTTTAWYNRGFATERQLTYLDWTPPQQISGALQNPREIRYADINGDRRADRILITLKGGARAWINEGPRGSGGTYRDIGKIADDGDLPPKDIQFADLDGDGKADFLRIGWTGVAHAWLNKLPADYFDTFHP
;
A
#
# COMPACT_ATOMS: atom_id res chain seq x y z
N MET A 1 14.82 -75.20 -33.28
CA MET A 1 15.52 -76.25 -34.06
C MET A 1 16.88 -75.72 -34.49
N MET A 2 17.90 -76.58 -34.55
CA MET A 2 19.10 -76.59 -35.45
C MET A 2 19.82 -75.26 -35.84
N ARG A 3 21.17 -75.17 -35.86
CA ARG A 3 22.24 -76.17 -35.66
C ARG A 3 23.61 -75.51 -35.34
N TRP A 4 24.27 -75.98 -34.26
CA TRP A 4 25.71 -76.30 -34.13
C TRP A 4 26.80 -75.26 -34.53
N VAL A 5 27.58 -74.69 -33.58
CA VAL A 5 28.79 -75.26 -32.89
C VAL A 5 30.05 -75.20 -33.77
N SER A 6 31.22 -74.64 -33.39
CA SER A 6 31.77 -73.96 -32.18
C SER A 6 33.09 -73.21 -32.55
N ARG A 7 33.94 -72.55 -31.72
CA ARG A 7 34.30 -72.59 -30.27
C ARG A 7 34.92 -71.24 -29.79
N GLY A 8 34.96 -71.03 -28.46
CA GLY A 8 36.19 -70.63 -27.72
C GLY A 8 36.53 -69.14 -27.47
N GLY A 9 36.43 -68.71 -26.21
CA GLY A 9 37.23 -67.59 -25.62
C GLY A 9 36.66 -66.17 -25.76
N PRO A 10 36.44 -65.42 -24.66
CA PRO A 10 35.92 -64.05 -24.71
C PRO A 10 37.01 -62.98 -24.62
N VAL A 11 37.20 -62.18 -25.69
CA VAL A 11 37.85 -60.85 -25.64
C VAL A 11 37.12 -59.92 -26.61
N SER A 12 36.33 -58.98 -26.09
CA SER A 12 35.51 -58.07 -26.89
C SER A 12 36.31 -56.85 -27.39
N ARG A 13 36.75 -56.88 -28.66
CA ARG A 13 37.29 -55.71 -29.37
C ARG A 13 36.97 -55.71 -30.86
N SER A 14 36.98 -54.49 -31.42
CA SER A 14 37.01 -54.12 -32.85
C SER A 14 35.63 -53.93 -33.51
N LEU A 15 35.46 -53.04 -34.49
CA LEU A 15 36.45 -52.25 -35.26
C LEU A 15 36.34 -50.72 -35.04
N ALA A 16 37.32 -49.99 -35.60
CA ALA A 16 37.42 -48.53 -35.61
C ALA A 16 37.62 -47.99 -37.03
N ILE A 17 37.34 -46.69 -37.26
CA ILE A 17 37.89 -45.75 -38.28
C ILE A 17 37.08 -44.43 -38.18
N ALA A 18 37.63 -43.21 -38.21
CA ALA A 18 38.98 -42.71 -37.93
C ALA A 18 38.97 -41.16 -37.82
N LEU A 19 39.88 -40.57 -37.01
CA LEU A 19 40.33 -39.15 -37.04
C LEU A 19 39.28 -38.04 -36.76
N ILE A 20 39.57 -36.86 -36.16
CA ILE A 20 40.80 -36.26 -35.60
C ILE A 20 40.48 -35.67 -34.20
N ALA A 21 41.39 -35.78 -33.24
CA ALA A 21 41.38 -34.95 -32.02
C ALA A 21 42.81 -34.72 -31.50
N VAL A 22 43.13 -33.51 -31.03
CA VAL A 22 44.47 -33.13 -30.54
C VAL A 22 44.36 -32.30 -29.25
N LEU A 23 44.82 -32.90 -28.15
CA LEU A 23 45.39 -32.31 -26.92
C LEU A 23 44.77 -31.03 -26.32
N ALA A 24 44.11 -31.23 -25.16
CA ALA A 24 44.49 -30.53 -23.93
C ALA A 24 44.25 -31.47 -22.72
N VAL A 25 44.99 -31.28 -21.63
CA VAL A 25 44.92 -32.14 -20.43
C VAL A 25 43.66 -31.82 -19.63
N LEU A 26 42.78 -32.81 -19.45
CA LEU A 26 41.80 -32.75 -18.35
C LEU A 26 42.54 -32.97 -17.04
N GLY A 27 42.60 -31.94 -16.21
CA GLY A 27 42.91 -32.10 -14.79
C GLY A 27 41.86 -32.99 -14.14
N ALA A 28 42.22 -33.68 -13.06
CA ALA A 28 41.24 -34.38 -12.23
C ALA A 28 40.17 -33.36 -11.77
N PRO A 29 38.88 -33.72 -11.74
CA PRO A 29 37.87 -32.86 -11.14
C PRO A 29 38.27 -32.62 -9.69
N GLY A 30 38.52 -31.35 -9.34
CA GLY A 30 38.79 -30.97 -7.96
C GLY A 30 37.64 -31.46 -7.09
N ALA A 31 37.95 -32.15 -5.99
CA ALA A 31 36.92 -32.63 -5.08
C ALA A 31 36.05 -31.43 -4.67
N PRO A 32 34.70 -31.50 -4.81
CA PRO A 32 33.84 -30.37 -4.52
C PRO A 32 34.06 -29.95 -3.06
N SER A 33 34.38 -28.67 -2.85
CA SER A 33 34.67 -28.13 -1.53
C SER A 33 33.49 -28.33 -0.60
N ALA A 34 33.77 -28.87 0.59
CA ALA A 34 32.75 -29.06 1.62
C ALA A 34 32.15 -27.70 2.06
N ARG A 35 30.84 -27.68 2.29
CA ARG A 35 30.03 -26.51 2.63
C ARG A 35 29.35 -26.77 3.99
N ALA A 36 29.23 -25.77 4.88
CA ALA A 36 28.48 -25.87 6.14
C ALA A 36 28.50 -24.57 6.98
N VAL A 37 27.70 -24.35 8.04
CA VAL A 37 26.62 -25.11 8.75
C VAL A 37 25.87 -26.13 7.88
N ILE A 38 26.02 -27.44 8.15
CA ILE A 38 25.90 -28.58 7.20
C ILE A 38 25.30 -28.22 5.82
N ASN A 39 26.17 -27.99 4.82
CA ASN A 39 25.89 -27.52 3.44
C ASN A 39 25.49 -26.04 3.21
N GLY A 40 25.50 -25.19 4.25
CA GLY A 40 25.28 -23.75 4.20
C GLY A 40 26.50 -22.91 3.77
N GLU A 41 26.29 -21.59 3.68
CA GLU A 41 27.22 -20.63 3.04
C GLU A 41 27.76 -19.58 4.04
N ALA A 42 28.76 -18.77 3.64
CA ALA A 42 29.59 -17.93 4.53
C ALA A 42 28.97 -16.60 5.04
N ALA A 43 27.63 -16.51 4.98
CA ALA A 43 26.87 -15.26 5.04
C ALA A 43 27.37 -14.20 4.01
N LEU A 44 26.70 -13.05 3.94
CA LEU A 44 27.20 -11.88 3.19
C LEU A 44 27.50 -10.67 4.10
N ALA A 45 26.82 -10.56 5.24
CA ALA A 45 27.24 -9.80 6.41
C ALA A 45 26.66 -10.43 7.70
N SER A 46 26.78 -9.72 8.84
CA SER A 46 26.02 -10.02 10.07
C SER A 46 24.78 -9.13 10.15
N TRP A 47 23.65 -9.69 10.58
CA TRP A 47 22.38 -8.99 10.83
C TRP A 47 22.16 -8.92 12.35
N GLY A 48 23.10 -8.31 13.06
CA GLY A 48 23.11 -8.24 14.52
C GLY A 48 23.43 -9.55 15.22
N GLN A 49 23.97 -10.57 14.54
CA GLN A 49 24.38 -11.81 15.21
C GLN A 49 25.54 -11.53 16.17
N VAL A 50 25.41 -12.06 17.39
CA VAL A 50 26.40 -11.96 18.46
C VAL A 50 26.83 -13.36 18.93
N GLU A 51 28.07 -13.47 19.39
CA GLU A 51 28.47 -14.62 20.20
C GLU A 51 27.89 -14.47 21.61
N VAL A 52 27.17 -15.47 22.11
CA VAL A 52 26.81 -15.57 23.54
C VAL A 52 27.87 -16.45 24.21
N LEU A 53 28.54 -15.89 25.21
CA LEU A 53 29.70 -16.47 25.88
C LEU A 53 29.37 -16.85 27.34
N LEU A 54 29.73 -18.06 27.73
CA LEU A 54 29.67 -18.57 29.10
C LEU A 54 31.10 -18.77 29.62
N ASP A 55 31.45 -18.07 30.70
CA ASP A 55 32.80 -18.06 31.30
C ASP A 55 33.91 -17.78 30.25
N GLY A 56 33.62 -16.86 29.34
CA GLY A 56 34.49 -16.44 28.23
C GLY A 56 34.54 -17.40 27.03
N SER A 57 33.88 -18.56 27.09
CA SER A 57 33.84 -19.56 26.01
C SER A 57 32.56 -19.43 25.17
N TYR A 58 32.66 -19.62 23.86
CA TYR A 58 31.50 -19.65 22.96
C TYR A 58 30.48 -20.70 23.41
N ARG A 59 29.21 -20.29 23.55
CA ARG A 59 28.10 -21.15 23.97
C ARG A 59 26.99 -21.26 22.93
N CYS A 60 26.55 -20.12 22.40
CA CYS A 60 25.38 -19.99 21.53
C CYS A 60 25.49 -18.75 20.64
N THR A 61 24.59 -18.63 19.66
CA THR A 61 24.37 -17.37 18.94
C THR A 61 23.28 -16.55 19.65
N GLY A 62 23.29 -15.23 19.47
CA GLY A 62 22.19 -14.33 19.83
C GLY A 62 21.95 -13.30 18.73
N SER A 63 20.90 -12.50 18.86
CA SER A 63 20.64 -11.35 17.98
C SER A 63 20.55 -10.05 18.80
N LEU A 64 21.35 -9.04 18.45
CA LEU A 64 21.26 -7.69 19.00
C LEU A 64 20.00 -7.01 18.44
N ILE A 65 19.03 -6.67 19.28
CA ILE A 65 17.76 -6.04 18.87
C ILE A 65 17.70 -4.53 19.15
N ALA A 66 18.62 -4.02 19.98
CA ALA A 66 18.86 -2.60 20.20
C ALA A 66 20.30 -2.41 20.75
N PRO A 67 20.85 -1.18 20.77
CA PRO A 67 22.26 -0.94 21.16
C PRO A 67 22.69 -1.54 22.52
N ASN A 68 21.76 -1.79 23.44
CA ASN A 68 22.02 -2.40 24.76
C ASN A 68 21.23 -3.69 25.02
N TRP A 69 20.62 -4.32 24.00
CA TRP A 69 19.75 -5.50 24.18
C TRP A 69 20.04 -6.60 23.16
N VAL A 70 20.26 -7.82 23.67
CA VAL A 70 20.37 -9.05 22.89
C VAL A 70 19.24 -10.01 23.24
N ILE A 71 18.69 -10.72 22.27
CA ILE A 71 17.78 -11.85 22.45
C ILE A 71 18.46 -13.17 22.05
N THR A 72 18.21 -14.25 22.81
CA THR A 72 18.79 -15.59 22.58
C THR A 72 17.90 -16.66 23.24
N ALA A 73 18.25 -17.95 23.10
CA ALA A 73 17.51 -19.04 23.72
C ALA A 73 17.83 -19.15 25.22
N ALA A 74 16.85 -19.49 26.07
CA ALA A 74 17.03 -19.48 27.52
C ALA A 74 18.00 -20.58 28.00
N HIS A 75 18.00 -21.76 27.38
CA HIS A 75 18.92 -22.87 27.70
C HIS A 75 20.41 -22.56 27.43
N CYS A 76 20.70 -21.47 26.70
CA CYS A 76 22.05 -20.96 26.51
C CYS A 76 22.61 -20.25 27.75
N VAL A 77 21.75 -19.78 28.66
CA VAL A 77 22.08 -18.82 29.72
C VAL A 77 21.77 -19.40 31.11
N PRO A 78 22.63 -20.30 31.63
CA PRO A 78 22.38 -20.99 32.91
C PRO A 78 22.40 -20.04 34.11
N ALA A 79 21.77 -20.47 35.21
CA ALA A 79 21.71 -19.72 36.47
C ALA A 79 23.06 -19.58 37.22
N THR A 80 24.15 -20.14 36.70
CA THR A 80 25.49 -20.10 37.27
C THR A 80 26.55 -20.00 36.17
N GLY A 81 27.53 -19.11 36.34
CA GLY A 81 28.57 -18.80 35.35
C GLY A 81 28.49 -17.34 34.91
N THR A 82 29.54 -16.87 34.24
CA THR A 82 29.69 -15.47 33.82
C THR A 82 29.21 -15.30 32.38
N ILE A 83 28.15 -14.53 32.18
CA ILE A 83 27.57 -14.29 30.85
C ILE A 83 28.13 -13.00 30.24
N SER A 84 28.58 -13.08 28.99
CA SER A 84 29.01 -11.92 28.19
C SER A 84 28.70 -12.15 26.72
N VAL A 85 28.76 -11.10 25.90
CA VAL A 85 28.54 -11.20 24.45
C VAL A 85 29.72 -10.63 23.66
N ARG A 86 29.86 -11.05 22.40
CA ARG A 86 30.71 -10.35 21.41
C ARG A 86 29.87 -9.81 20.26
N VAL A 87 30.04 -8.53 19.94
CA VAL A 87 29.21 -7.77 18.99
C VAL A 87 30.08 -7.10 17.92
N GLY A 88 29.57 -6.96 16.70
CA GLY A 88 30.24 -6.22 15.61
C GLY A 88 31.35 -7.02 14.92
N GLY A 89 31.05 -8.27 14.53
CA GLY A 89 31.99 -9.11 13.78
C GLY A 89 31.33 -10.33 13.16
N ARG A 90 31.77 -10.70 11.95
CA ARG A 90 31.42 -11.96 11.26
C ARG A 90 32.37 -13.12 11.59
N VAL A 91 33.50 -12.82 12.25
CA VAL A 91 34.56 -13.79 12.56
C VAL A 91 34.58 -13.99 14.07
N ARG A 92 34.42 -15.24 14.50
CA ARG A 92 34.31 -15.65 15.89
C ARG A 92 35.58 -15.27 16.66
N GLY A 93 35.44 -14.44 17.68
CA GLY A 93 36.53 -13.82 18.44
C GLY A 93 36.84 -12.36 18.08
N LEU A 94 36.33 -11.82 16.97
CA LEU A 94 36.48 -10.41 16.58
C LEU A 94 35.24 -9.57 16.94
N GLY A 95 35.44 -8.29 17.19
CA GLY A 95 34.40 -7.37 17.67
C GLY A 95 34.44 -7.14 19.19
N SER A 96 33.58 -6.23 19.64
CA SER A 96 33.52 -5.71 21.02
C SER A 96 33.00 -6.77 22.00
N HIS A 97 33.77 -7.05 23.05
CA HIS A 97 33.37 -7.94 24.14
C HIS A 97 32.70 -7.12 25.26
N ILE A 98 31.48 -7.50 25.65
CA ILE A 98 30.63 -6.71 26.56
C ILE A 98 30.01 -7.63 27.60
N ALA A 99 30.02 -7.21 28.87
CA ALA A 99 29.37 -7.93 29.96
C ALA A 99 27.83 -7.80 29.89
N VAL A 100 27.12 -8.83 30.36
CA VAL A 100 25.66 -8.79 30.51
C VAL A 100 25.31 -8.34 31.92
N ARG A 101 24.57 -7.24 32.03
CA ARG A 101 24.09 -6.66 33.29
C ARG A 101 22.91 -7.44 33.88
N ARG A 102 21.97 -7.84 33.02
CA ARG A 102 20.68 -8.42 33.42
C ARG A 102 20.22 -9.47 32.41
N ASN A 103 19.83 -10.64 32.92
CA ASN A 103 19.21 -11.73 32.16
C ASN A 103 17.71 -11.76 32.51
N VAL A 104 16.84 -11.78 31.49
CA VAL A 104 15.37 -11.72 31.65
C VAL A 104 14.73 -12.84 30.82
N PRO A 105 14.57 -14.05 31.38
CA PRO A 105 13.92 -15.17 30.68
C PRO A 105 12.41 -14.96 30.58
N HIS A 106 11.82 -15.37 29.45
CA HIS A 106 10.37 -15.42 29.29
C HIS A 106 9.78 -16.57 30.11
N PRO A 107 8.71 -16.38 30.90
CA PRO A 107 8.21 -17.39 31.84
C PRO A 107 7.66 -18.69 31.19
N ASN A 108 7.34 -18.67 29.89
CA ASN A 108 6.61 -19.76 29.23
C ASN A 108 7.27 -20.30 27.94
N THR A 109 8.47 -19.84 27.55
CA THR A 109 9.18 -20.29 26.34
C THR A 109 10.69 -20.26 26.53
N ASP A 110 11.44 -21.01 25.72
CA ASP A 110 12.91 -21.07 25.74
C ASP A 110 13.57 -19.83 25.08
N VAL A 111 13.21 -18.63 25.54
CA VAL A 111 13.72 -17.34 25.04
C VAL A 111 14.10 -16.45 26.23
N THR A 112 15.21 -15.73 26.10
CA THR A 112 15.67 -14.76 27.10
C THR A 112 16.24 -13.48 26.47
N LEU A 113 16.13 -12.38 27.22
CA LEU A 113 16.70 -11.08 26.89
C LEU A 113 17.91 -10.78 27.79
N LEU A 114 18.97 -10.25 27.20
CA LEU A 114 20.22 -9.89 27.86
C LEU A 114 20.47 -8.38 27.71
N GLU A 115 20.45 -7.65 28.82
CA GLU A 115 20.81 -6.24 28.87
C GLU A 115 22.34 -6.10 28.95
N LEU A 116 22.94 -5.29 28.09
CA LEU A 116 24.38 -5.09 28.01
C LEU A 116 24.84 -3.97 28.96
N ASP A 117 26.02 -4.11 29.56
CA ASP A 117 26.55 -3.10 30.48
C ASP A 117 26.90 -1.76 29.80
N VAL A 118 27.25 -1.79 28.52
CA VAL A 118 27.56 -0.61 27.70
C VAL A 118 26.82 -0.73 26.37
N ALA A 119 26.17 0.35 25.95
CA ALA A 119 25.50 0.42 24.66
C ALA A 119 26.54 0.47 23.51
N VAL A 120 26.28 -0.28 22.44
CA VAL A 120 27.13 -0.36 21.26
C VAL A 120 26.98 0.93 20.43
N GLY A 121 28.08 1.61 20.13
CA GLY A 121 28.09 2.87 19.39
C GLY A 121 28.09 2.68 17.87
N ASN A 122 27.48 3.65 17.16
CA ASN A 122 27.44 3.83 15.70
C ASN A 122 27.12 2.57 14.86
N PHE A 123 25.87 2.46 14.40
CA PHE A 123 25.43 1.67 13.22
C PHE A 123 25.92 0.21 13.12
N ASN A 124 26.36 -0.40 14.23
CA ASN A 124 26.66 -1.83 14.34
C ASN A 124 25.37 -2.65 14.42
N ARG A 125 24.61 -2.63 13.32
CA ARG A 125 23.43 -3.45 12.98
C ARG A 125 22.78 -4.15 14.18
N GLY A 126 21.88 -3.44 14.87
CA GLY A 126 20.81 -4.12 15.60
C GLY A 126 19.76 -4.58 14.59
N ILE A 127 19.24 -5.80 14.72
CA ILE A 127 18.18 -6.30 13.85
C ILE A 127 16.81 -5.88 14.37
N ALA A 128 16.04 -5.22 13.51
CA ALA A 128 14.64 -4.89 13.74
C ALA A 128 13.82 -6.18 13.97
N TYR A 129 12.92 -6.19 14.96
CA TYR A 129 12.13 -7.38 15.31
C TYR A 129 10.63 -7.16 15.08
N ASP A 130 9.93 -8.19 14.62
CA ASP A 130 8.47 -8.18 14.42
C ASP A 130 7.84 -9.26 15.30
N ASP A 131 7.04 -8.83 16.29
CA ASP A 131 6.23 -9.72 17.14
C ASP A 131 4.73 -9.66 16.82
N THR A 132 4.35 -9.02 15.72
CA THR A 132 2.96 -8.89 15.25
C THR A 132 2.60 -9.99 14.25
N ARG A 133 3.56 -10.40 13.41
CA ARG A 133 3.39 -11.39 12.34
C ARG A 133 4.17 -12.67 12.63
N ARG A 134 3.94 -13.69 11.81
CA ARG A 134 4.76 -14.91 11.76
C ARG A 134 5.16 -15.16 10.30
N PRO A 135 6.30 -15.81 10.04
CA PRO A 135 6.59 -16.35 8.73
C PRO A 135 5.43 -17.21 8.22
N PRO A 136 4.91 -16.98 7.00
CA PRO A 136 3.90 -17.84 6.41
C PRO A 136 4.42 -19.27 6.18
N VAL A 137 3.51 -20.24 6.06
CA VAL A 137 3.89 -21.61 5.66
C VAL A 137 4.40 -21.61 4.22
N PHE A 138 5.39 -22.45 3.93
CA PHE A 138 6.17 -22.54 2.68
C PHE A 138 6.95 -21.28 2.29
N GLN A 139 7.04 -20.27 3.15
CA GLN A 139 7.98 -19.18 2.99
C GLN A 139 9.38 -19.55 3.49
N GLN A 140 10.39 -18.98 2.85
CA GLN A 140 11.78 -19.16 3.26
C GLN A 140 12.18 -18.16 4.34
N VAL A 141 12.99 -18.65 5.28
CA VAL A 141 13.61 -17.88 6.35
C VAL A 141 15.10 -18.21 6.39
N ASP A 142 15.92 -17.20 6.69
CA ASP A 142 17.35 -17.39 6.91
C ASP A 142 17.66 -17.43 8.41
N ILE A 143 18.59 -18.29 8.78
CA ILE A 143 19.17 -18.37 10.13
C ILE A 143 20.68 -18.15 9.98
N HIS A 144 21.20 -17.16 10.69
CA HIS A 144 22.63 -16.85 10.73
C HIS A 144 23.22 -17.28 12.08
N GLY A 145 24.27 -18.11 12.06
CA GLY A 145 24.84 -18.67 13.29
C GLY A 145 26.31 -19.07 13.17
N PHE A 146 26.96 -19.23 14.32
CA PHE A 146 28.34 -19.70 14.45
C PHE A 146 28.43 -21.18 14.84
N GLY A 147 27.36 -21.96 14.68
CA GLY A 147 27.34 -23.39 14.96
C GLY A 147 28.32 -24.20 14.10
N PRO A 148 28.47 -25.50 14.40
CA PRO A 148 29.52 -26.30 13.82
C PRO A 148 29.28 -26.65 12.36
N THR A 149 30.38 -26.77 11.61
CA THR A 149 30.37 -27.11 10.19
C THR A 149 30.12 -28.59 9.90
N GLU A 150 30.04 -29.42 10.93
CA GLU A 150 29.81 -30.87 10.82
C GLU A 150 29.21 -31.41 12.14
N PRO A 151 28.48 -32.55 12.13
CA PRO A 151 27.92 -33.13 13.35
C PRO A 151 29.00 -33.40 14.42
N GLY A 152 28.95 -32.66 15.54
CA GLY A 152 29.92 -32.78 16.62
C GLY A 152 31.27 -32.07 16.38
N GLY A 153 31.41 -31.31 15.30
CA GLY A 153 32.59 -30.49 15.03
C GLY A 153 32.69 -29.24 15.93
N PRO A 154 33.77 -28.45 15.79
CA PRO A 154 33.92 -27.17 16.50
C PRO A 154 32.98 -26.09 15.90
N PRO A 155 32.56 -25.08 16.69
CA PRO A 155 31.79 -23.93 16.19
C PRO A 155 32.56 -23.18 15.08
N ALA A 156 31.87 -22.73 14.04
CA ALA A 156 32.48 -22.11 12.87
C ALA A 156 33.34 -20.88 13.23
N LEU A 157 34.42 -20.65 12.48
CA LEU A 157 35.26 -19.44 12.63
C LEU A 157 34.61 -18.21 11.99
N GLU A 158 33.79 -18.40 10.97
CA GLU A 158 33.03 -17.34 10.28
C GLU A 158 31.54 -17.66 10.41
N LEU A 159 30.72 -16.62 10.56
CA LEU A 159 29.26 -16.69 10.57
C LEU A 159 28.74 -17.41 9.31
N ARG A 160 27.75 -18.30 9.48
CA ARG A 160 27.17 -19.09 8.39
C ARG A 160 25.68 -18.84 8.26
N THR A 161 25.17 -18.99 7.05
CA THR A 161 23.73 -18.96 6.75
C THR A 161 23.22 -20.36 6.46
N ALA A 162 22.12 -20.72 7.11
CA ALA A 162 21.22 -21.77 6.67
C ALA A 162 19.88 -21.14 6.22
N ARG A 163 19.32 -21.61 5.10
CA ARG A 163 17.98 -21.26 4.62
C ARG A 163 17.03 -22.43 4.85
N LEU A 164 15.86 -22.14 5.41
CA LEU A 164 14.84 -23.11 5.77
C LEU A 164 13.47 -22.72 5.19
N ASP A 165 12.68 -23.71 4.78
CA ASP A 165 11.26 -23.54 4.49
C ASP A 165 10.48 -23.69 5.82
N VAL A 166 9.49 -22.84 6.06
CA VAL A 166 8.60 -22.96 7.23
C VAL A 166 7.50 -23.98 6.93
N GLU A 167 7.54 -25.15 7.57
CA GLU A 167 6.52 -26.20 7.40
C GLU A 167 5.22 -25.88 8.16
N LEU A 168 5.34 -25.44 9.41
CA LEU A 168 4.20 -25.09 10.27
C LEU A 168 4.57 -23.86 11.10
N ASN A 169 3.83 -22.76 10.97
CA ASN A 169 4.08 -21.55 11.76
C ASN A 169 3.31 -21.51 13.11
N ARG A 170 2.62 -22.61 13.46
CA ARG A 170 1.94 -22.85 14.75
C ARG A 170 2.14 -24.29 15.21
N ALA A 171 3.40 -24.74 15.27
CA ALA A 171 3.75 -26.11 15.66
C ALA A 171 3.45 -26.40 17.15
N VAL A 172 3.13 -27.66 17.44
CA VAL A 172 3.11 -28.20 18.82
C VAL A 172 4.55 -28.51 19.24
N PRO A 173 5.02 -28.04 20.41
CA PRO A 173 6.39 -28.27 20.83
C PRO A 173 6.69 -29.76 21.09
N PRO A 174 7.82 -30.30 20.59
CA PRO A 174 8.29 -31.64 20.95
C PRO A 174 8.88 -31.68 22.38
N MET A 175 9.21 -30.53 22.96
CA MET A 175 9.72 -30.35 24.32
C MET A 175 8.96 -29.20 25.01
N ARG A 176 8.33 -29.49 26.15
CA ARG A 176 7.36 -28.61 26.81
C ARG A 176 7.97 -27.30 27.36
N ASP A 177 9.27 -27.29 27.56
CA ASP A 177 10.07 -26.14 27.98
C ASP A 177 10.37 -25.16 26.82
N TRP A 178 10.23 -25.59 25.55
CA TRP A 178 10.37 -24.68 24.41
C TRP A 178 9.21 -23.69 24.28
N GLY A 179 7.98 -24.11 24.61
CA GLY A 179 6.80 -23.25 24.61
C GLY A 179 5.48 -23.99 24.86
N PRO A 180 4.35 -23.28 24.88
CA PRO A 180 3.02 -23.89 24.79
C PRO A 180 2.66 -24.30 23.34
N ASP A 181 1.60 -25.10 23.20
CA ASP A 181 1.07 -25.53 21.90
C ASP A 181 0.80 -24.35 20.97
N GLY A 182 1.35 -24.38 19.76
CA GLY A 182 1.20 -23.32 18.76
C GLY A 182 2.16 -22.13 18.92
N ALA A 183 3.09 -22.13 19.89
CA ALA A 183 4.10 -21.07 20.02
C ALA A 183 5.27 -21.18 19.04
N LEU A 184 5.48 -22.36 18.43
CA LEU A 184 6.69 -22.63 17.65
C LEU A 184 6.47 -22.52 16.14
N LEU A 185 7.57 -22.24 15.44
CA LEU A 185 7.77 -22.55 14.02
C LEU A 185 8.42 -23.95 13.93
N GLN A 186 7.91 -24.81 13.06
CA GLN A 186 8.58 -26.01 12.55
C GLN A 186 9.07 -25.72 11.13
N MET A 187 10.32 -26.07 10.85
CA MET A 187 11.05 -25.65 9.65
C MET A 187 11.91 -26.80 9.10
N GLN A 188 12.11 -26.82 7.79
CA GLN A 188 12.95 -27.82 7.09
C GLN A 188 14.11 -27.14 6.38
N GLY A 189 15.33 -27.69 6.50
CA GLY A 189 16.53 -27.15 5.85
C GLY A 189 16.51 -27.29 4.33
N VAL A 190 16.53 -26.16 3.62
CA VAL A 190 16.62 -26.09 2.14
C VAL A 190 18.08 -26.02 1.71
N ARG A 191 18.89 -25.20 2.41
CA ARG A 191 20.32 -25.05 2.17
C ARG A 191 21.03 -24.71 3.48
N GLY A 192 21.75 -25.67 4.05
CA GLY A 192 22.25 -25.55 5.41
C GLY A 192 21.27 -26.12 6.44
N THR A 193 21.80 -26.64 7.53
CA THR A 193 21.01 -27.25 8.62
C THR A 193 21.58 -26.80 9.97
N PRO A 194 20.87 -25.94 10.74
CA PRO A 194 21.31 -25.49 12.06
C PRO A 194 21.54 -26.64 13.05
N LEU A 195 22.48 -26.44 13.98
CA LEU A 195 22.97 -27.44 14.92
C LEU A 195 23.11 -26.89 16.35
N GLN A 196 23.60 -27.74 17.26
CA GLN A 196 24.00 -27.35 18.61
C GLN A 196 25.05 -26.23 18.55
N GLY A 197 24.71 -25.07 19.10
CA GLY A 197 25.55 -23.86 19.05
C GLY A 197 24.98 -22.77 18.14
N ASP A 198 24.09 -23.10 17.19
CA ASP A 198 23.24 -22.10 16.51
C ASP A 198 22.04 -21.69 17.37
N SER A 199 21.71 -22.45 18.43
CA SER A 199 20.69 -22.09 19.43
C SER A 199 20.78 -20.62 19.82
N GLY A 200 19.64 -19.94 19.84
CA GLY A 200 19.52 -18.50 20.09
C GLY A 200 19.77 -17.60 18.87
N ALA A 201 20.18 -18.15 17.72
CA ALA A 201 20.19 -17.42 16.45
C ALA A 201 18.79 -16.92 16.07
N GLY A 202 18.75 -15.80 15.36
CA GLY A 202 17.51 -15.26 14.83
C GLY A 202 17.00 -16.06 13.64
N VAL A 203 15.66 -16.20 13.58
CA VAL A 203 14.93 -16.56 12.35
C VAL A 203 14.55 -15.27 11.66
N ILE A 204 15.09 -15.05 10.48
CA ILE A 204 15.06 -13.76 9.77
C ILE A 204 14.23 -13.89 8.49
N ARG A 205 13.35 -12.91 8.26
CA ARG A 205 12.53 -12.76 7.05
C ARG A 205 12.15 -11.28 6.89
N ASP A 206 12.17 -10.76 5.66
CA ASP A 206 11.80 -9.37 5.35
C ASP A 206 12.65 -8.35 6.15
N GLY A 207 13.98 -8.55 6.14
CA GLY A 207 14.99 -7.84 6.94
C GLY A 207 14.92 -8.08 8.47
N ARG A 208 13.80 -8.63 8.96
CA ARG A 208 13.40 -8.60 10.37
C ARG A 208 13.54 -9.94 11.09
N LEU A 209 13.82 -9.87 12.38
CA LEU A 209 13.76 -10.98 13.31
C LEU A 209 12.30 -11.35 13.60
N GLN A 210 11.86 -12.55 13.23
CA GLN A 210 10.48 -13.05 13.45
C GLN A 210 10.43 -14.31 14.35
N GLY A 211 11.58 -14.84 14.76
CA GLY A 211 11.66 -15.92 15.77
C GLY A 211 13.06 -16.14 16.32
N VAL A 212 13.17 -16.97 17.36
CA VAL A 212 14.44 -17.39 17.98
C VAL A 212 14.58 -18.91 17.84
N TYR A 213 15.64 -19.37 17.18
CA TYR A 213 15.90 -20.79 16.98
C TYR A 213 16.29 -21.48 18.30
N VAL A 214 15.61 -22.58 18.64
CA VAL A 214 15.79 -23.30 19.92
C VAL A 214 16.45 -24.67 19.75
N GLY A 215 16.27 -25.34 18.62
CA GLY A 215 16.91 -26.63 18.38
C GLY A 215 16.24 -27.47 17.31
N LEU A 216 16.68 -28.73 17.22
CA LEU A 216 16.20 -29.73 16.27
C LEU A 216 15.60 -30.94 17.00
N HIS A 217 14.57 -31.54 16.42
CA HIS A 217 13.95 -32.77 16.92
C HIS A 217 13.63 -33.72 15.77
N GLY A 218 14.30 -34.88 15.74
CA GLY A 218 14.29 -35.75 14.55
C GLY A 218 14.89 -35.02 13.34
N PRO A 219 14.24 -35.00 12.17
CA PRO A 219 14.71 -34.24 11.00
C PRO A 219 14.28 -32.76 11.03
N GLN A 220 13.42 -32.36 11.97
CA GLN A 220 12.75 -31.05 11.97
C GLN A 220 13.49 -30.01 12.82
N GLN A 221 13.48 -28.77 12.34
CA GLN A 221 14.11 -27.60 12.98
C GLN A 221 13.03 -26.73 13.65
N PHE A 222 13.33 -26.17 14.82
CA PHE A 222 12.34 -25.48 15.66
C PHE A 222 12.81 -24.13 16.18
N ALA A 223 11.90 -23.17 16.17
CA ALA A 223 12.08 -21.83 16.74
C ALA A 223 10.84 -21.39 17.50
N VAL A 224 11.00 -20.53 18.50
CA VAL A 224 9.88 -19.79 19.11
C VAL A 224 9.57 -18.60 18.21
N ALA A 225 8.32 -18.47 17.74
CA ALA A 225 7.89 -17.30 16.96
C ALA A 225 7.79 -16.09 17.90
N LEU A 226 8.27 -14.90 17.49
CA LEU A 226 8.19 -13.72 18.37
C LEU A 226 6.74 -13.33 18.69
N GLN A 227 5.81 -13.57 17.76
CA GLN A 227 4.38 -13.39 18.00
C GLN A 227 3.82 -14.27 19.14
N ALA A 228 4.48 -15.38 19.50
CA ALA A 228 4.09 -16.16 20.67
C ALA A 228 4.46 -15.48 22.00
N ILE A 229 5.30 -14.44 21.97
CA ILE A 229 5.74 -13.60 23.09
C ILE A 229 5.45 -12.11 22.84
N GLN A 230 4.44 -11.82 22.02
CA GLN A 230 4.07 -10.47 21.56
C GLN A 230 3.94 -9.46 22.71
N GLY A 231 4.59 -8.30 22.54
CA GLY A 231 4.61 -7.21 23.51
C GLY A 231 5.52 -7.43 24.73
N TRP A 232 5.97 -8.65 25.03
CA TRP A 232 6.87 -8.91 26.15
C TRP A 232 8.23 -8.23 25.97
N ILE A 233 8.78 -8.25 24.76
CA ILE A 233 10.08 -7.61 24.46
C ILE A 233 9.99 -6.11 24.75
N TYR A 234 8.96 -5.42 24.26
CA TYR A 234 8.72 -4.01 24.57
C TYR A 234 8.56 -3.76 26.08
N GLN A 235 7.79 -4.59 26.79
CA GLN A 235 7.60 -4.48 28.25
C GLN A 235 8.90 -4.62 29.07
N GLN A 236 9.88 -5.42 28.62
CA GLN A 236 11.15 -5.59 29.34
C GLN A 236 12.23 -4.59 28.95
N THR A 237 12.20 -4.10 27.71
CA THR A 237 13.31 -3.37 27.10
C THR A 237 13.05 -1.90 26.80
N GLY A 238 11.79 -1.49 26.62
CA GLY A 238 11.39 -0.21 26.04
C GLY A 238 11.58 -0.12 24.52
N VAL A 239 12.26 -1.09 23.90
CA VAL A 239 12.42 -1.22 22.45
C VAL A 239 11.08 -1.69 21.90
N ARG A 240 10.43 -0.86 21.08
CA ARG A 240 9.22 -1.28 20.36
C ARG A 240 9.56 -2.42 19.39
N PRO A 241 8.60 -3.27 19.01
CA PRO A 241 8.76 -3.98 17.75
C PRO A 241 9.02 -2.94 16.66
N ALA A 242 9.76 -3.32 15.62
CA ALA A 242 9.47 -2.72 14.34
C ALA A 242 7.98 -3.01 14.09
N GLU A 243 7.18 -1.96 14.09
CA GLU A 243 5.78 -2.06 13.71
C GLU A 243 5.74 -2.68 12.29
N ALA A 244 4.58 -3.15 11.84
CA ALA A 244 4.40 -3.34 10.41
C ALA A 244 4.41 -1.94 9.79
N THR A 245 5.61 -1.38 9.61
CA THR A 245 5.82 -0.05 9.04
C THR A 245 5.02 0.02 7.76
N GLU A 246 4.43 1.17 7.47
CA GLU A 246 4.20 1.48 6.06
C GLU A 246 5.54 1.24 5.35
N ARG A 247 5.49 0.68 4.13
CA ARG A 247 6.72 0.47 3.34
C ARG A 247 7.47 1.80 3.32
N ILE A 248 8.80 1.77 3.31
CA ILE A 248 9.56 3.03 3.26
C ILE A 248 8.97 3.87 2.14
N ASP A 249 8.62 5.12 2.45
CA ASP A 249 8.02 6.06 1.51
C ASP A 249 8.81 6.07 0.20
N ASP A 250 8.14 6.45 -0.89
CA ASP A 250 8.69 6.46 -2.24
C ASP A 250 10.15 6.96 -2.27
N LEU A 251 11.07 6.08 -2.70
CA LEU A 251 12.50 6.35 -2.62
C LEU A 251 12.99 7.01 -3.89
N GLY A 252 13.05 8.34 -3.89
CA GLY A 252 13.77 9.17 -4.86
C GLY A 252 15.26 9.27 -4.48
N VAL A 253 16.02 8.25 -4.87
CA VAL A 253 17.42 8.07 -4.47
C VAL A 253 18.36 8.73 -5.47
N MET A 254 19.25 9.61 -5.02
CA MET A 254 20.35 10.14 -5.84
C MET A 254 21.70 9.51 -5.45
N PRO A 255 22.22 8.55 -6.25
CA PRO A 255 23.61 8.14 -6.20
C PRO A 255 24.50 9.30 -6.67
N LEU A 256 25.23 9.95 -5.75
CA LEU A 256 26.02 11.15 -6.03
C LEU A 256 27.51 10.90 -5.73
N GLY A 257 28.40 11.16 -6.71
CA GLY A 257 29.83 11.03 -6.47
C GLY A 257 30.71 10.78 -7.68
N ASP A 258 31.79 10.02 -7.49
CA ASP A 258 32.83 9.82 -8.50
C ASP A 258 32.60 8.60 -9.43
N VAL A 259 33.67 8.07 -10.04
CA VAL A 259 33.67 6.91 -10.93
C VAL A 259 32.99 5.66 -10.35
N ARG A 260 33.04 5.49 -9.01
CA ARG A 260 32.42 4.37 -8.30
C ARG A 260 30.89 4.47 -8.23
N ILE A 261 30.33 5.68 -8.34
CA ILE A 261 28.88 5.87 -8.41
C ILE A 261 28.34 5.57 -9.82
N GLN A 262 29.10 5.85 -10.87
CA GLN A 262 28.73 5.44 -12.24
C GLN A 262 28.63 3.90 -12.34
N GLY A 263 29.58 3.18 -11.74
CA GLY A 263 29.61 1.72 -11.74
C GLY A 263 30.70 1.10 -12.64
N LEU A 264 31.73 1.86 -13.00
CA LEU A 264 32.86 1.37 -13.81
C LEU A 264 33.52 0.15 -13.14
N GLY A 265 33.79 -0.88 -13.92
CA GLY A 265 34.36 -2.14 -13.42
C GLY A 265 33.33 -3.23 -13.09
N SER A 266 32.03 -2.89 -13.04
CA SER A 266 30.95 -3.89 -13.07
C SER A 266 30.76 -4.48 -14.47
N SER A 267 30.45 -5.77 -14.56
CA SER A 267 30.26 -6.48 -15.83
C SER A 267 29.04 -6.02 -16.64
N HIS A 268 28.05 -5.44 -15.95
CA HIS A 268 26.79 -4.92 -16.50
C HIS A 268 26.75 -3.38 -16.53
N GLY A 269 27.77 -2.68 -16.01
CA GLY A 269 27.90 -1.22 -16.03
C GLY A 269 27.00 -0.44 -15.06
N SER A 270 26.17 -1.12 -14.26
CA SER A 270 25.24 -0.49 -13.29
C SER A 270 25.89 -0.22 -11.93
N GLY A 271 27.07 -0.79 -11.66
CA GLY A 271 27.71 -0.73 -10.34
C GLY A 271 26.83 -1.34 -9.26
N PHE A 272 26.79 -0.70 -8.09
CA PHE A 272 25.97 -1.14 -6.95
C PHE A 272 24.46 -0.95 -7.17
N ARG A 273 24.05 -0.11 -8.13
CA ARG A 273 22.65 0.37 -8.27
C ARG A 273 21.66 -0.76 -8.59
N ASP A 274 22.05 -1.72 -9.44
CA ASP A 274 21.22 -2.89 -9.76
C ASP A 274 20.99 -3.82 -8.55
N GLU A 275 22.06 -4.10 -7.78
CA GLU A 275 21.98 -4.95 -6.59
C GLU A 275 21.24 -4.26 -5.45
N LEU A 276 21.42 -2.95 -5.27
CA LEU A 276 20.68 -2.15 -4.30
C LEU A 276 19.18 -2.15 -4.64
N ARG A 277 18.82 -1.75 -5.86
CA ARG A 277 17.42 -1.72 -6.30
C ARG A 277 16.75 -3.09 -6.19
N ARG A 278 17.45 -4.19 -6.48
CA ARG A 278 16.92 -5.56 -6.31
C ARG A 278 16.73 -6.01 -4.85
N ARG A 279 17.29 -5.31 -3.87
CA ARG A 279 17.08 -5.56 -2.44
C ARG A 279 16.03 -4.63 -1.87
N THR A 280 16.21 -3.33 -2.03
CA THR A 280 15.35 -2.32 -1.41
C THR A 280 13.92 -2.34 -1.96
N ILE A 281 13.69 -2.72 -3.23
CA ILE A 281 12.37 -2.63 -3.88
C ILE A 281 11.26 -3.54 -3.29
N SER A 282 11.56 -4.54 -2.46
CA SER A 282 10.52 -5.30 -1.73
C SER A 282 9.99 -4.55 -0.50
N GLU A 283 10.84 -3.73 0.11
CA GLU A 283 10.60 -3.09 1.42
C GLU A 283 9.96 -1.69 1.32
N VAL A 284 9.87 -1.13 0.11
CA VAL A 284 9.48 0.28 -0.17
C VAL A 284 8.23 0.37 -1.05
N HIS A 285 7.58 1.53 -1.08
CA HIS A 285 6.36 1.74 -1.88
C HIS A 285 6.66 1.81 -3.39
N SER A 286 7.59 2.69 -3.77
CA SER A 286 8.26 2.68 -5.06
C SER A 286 9.75 3.05 -4.90
N PHE A 287 10.54 2.82 -5.95
CA PHE A 287 11.97 3.07 -5.98
C PHE A 287 12.37 3.64 -7.34
N ASP A 288 12.96 4.84 -7.32
CA ASP A 288 13.41 5.62 -8.47
C ASP A 288 14.82 6.17 -8.20
N PHE A 289 15.79 5.88 -9.06
CA PHE A 289 17.06 6.59 -9.04
C PHE A 289 16.91 7.91 -9.80
N VAL A 290 17.20 9.03 -9.14
CA VAL A 290 17.09 10.36 -9.75
C VAL A 290 18.46 10.92 -10.13
N GLY A 291 18.55 11.46 -11.35
CA GLY A 291 19.75 12.12 -11.85
C GLY A 291 19.76 12.41 -13.36
N SER A 292 20.77 13.16 -13.78
CA SER A 292 21.03 13.57 -15.15
C SER A 292 21.91 12.60 -15.94
N GLN A 293 22.65 11.72 -15.26
CA GLN A 293 23.49 10.71 -15.89
C GLN A 293 22.72 9.38 -15.98
N ARG A 294 22.86 8.66 -17.09
CA ARG A 294 22.20 7.37 -17.31
C ARG A 294 23.21 6.34 -17.81
N SER A 295 23.45 5.27 -17.05
CA SER A 295 24.34 4.18 -17.46
C SER A 295 24.06 2.84 -16.77
N GLY A 296 24.37 1.75 -17.46
CA GLY A 296 24.29 0.37 -16.96
C GLY A 296 23.13 -0.43 -17.54
N GLN A 297 23.10 -1.72 -17.21
CA GLN A 297 22.00 -2.64 -17.49
C GLN A 297 21.25 -2.89 -16.18
N THR A 298 20.25 -2.07 -15.92
CA THR A 298 19.34 -2.09 -14.76
C THR A 298 18.01 -1.53 -15.27
N PRO A 299 16.83 -1.91 -14.72
CA PRO A 299 15.54 -1.33 -15.13
C PRO A 299 15.48 0.19 -15.02
N ASP A 300 16.32 0.73 -14.14
CA ASP A 300 16.44 2.12 -13.75
C ASP A 300 17.93 2.48 -13.74
N PRO A 301 18.44 3.15 -14.80
CA PRO A 301 19.87 3.36 -15.03
C PRO A 301 20.40 4.71 -14.57
N ASP A 302 19.65 5.48 -13.79
CA ASP A 302 19.91 6.90 -13.55
C ASP A 302 20.82 7.11 -12.33
N HIS A 303 21.58 8.21 -12.30
CA HIS A 303 22.56 8.56 -11.26
C HIS A 303 23.17 9.97 -11.44
N GLU A 304 24.01 10.39 -10.48
CA GLU A 304 24.89 11.56 -10.50
C GLU A 304 26.35 11.16 -10.22
N GLY A 305 26.86 10.22 -11.04
CA GLY A 305 28.21 9.65 -10.91
C GLY A 305 29.17 10.13 -11.98
N TYR A 306 30.27 10.77 -11.56
CA TYR A 306 31.16 11.55 -12.41
C TYR A 306 32.60 11.00 -12.43
N PRO A 307 32.99 10.24 -13.46
CA PRO A 307 34.34 9.68 -13.58
C PRO A 307 35.43 10.76 -13.59
N GLY A 308 36.36 10.67 -12.64
CA GLY A 308 37.47 11.61 -12.53
C GLY A 308 37.08 13.02 -12.08
N ALA A 309 35.95 13.20 -11.39
CA ALA A 309 35.62 14.45 -10.71
C ALA A 309 36.14 14.45 -9.26
N THR A 310 36.74 15.56 -8.82
CA THR A 310 37.00 15.83 -7.40
C THR A 310 35.73 16.20 -6.63
N ILE A 311 35.80 16.23 -5.30
CA ILE A 311 34.68 16.68 -4.45
C ILE A 311 34.18 18.07 -4.88
N ASP A 312 35.13 18.98 -5.14
CA ASP A 312 34.90 20.32 -5.66
C ASP A 312 34.16 20.35 -7.03
N GLU A 313 34.48 19.39 -7.91
CA GLU A 313 33.84 19.23 -9.22
C GLU A 313 32.44 18.60 -9.11
N ILE A 314 32.18 17.82 -8.05
CA ILE A 314 30.87 17.24 -7.72
C ILE A 314 29.95 18.31 -7.09
N ALA A 315 30.47 19.15 -6.18
CA ALA A 315 29.72 20.24 -5.55
C ALA A 315 29.13 21.24 -6.56
N ARG A 316 29.93 21.64 -7.56
CA ARG A 316 29.46 22.51 -8.67
C ARG A 316 28.41 21.85 -9.59
N ARG A 317 28.08 20.57 -9.39
CA ARG A 317 27.04 19.84 -10.11
C ARG A 317 25.82 19.61 -9.21
N ALA A 318 26.06 19.27 -7.94
CA ALA A 318 25.04 19.18 -6.88
C ALA A 318 24.16 20.45 -6.85
N ASP A 319 24.80 21.62 -6.93
CA ASP A 319 24.22 22.98 -7.06
C ASP A 319 23.09 23.12 -8.10
N THR A 320 23.08 22.27 -9.13
CA THR A 320 22.05 22.23 -10.18
C THR A 320 21.14 21.01 -10.02
N VAL A 321 21.72 19.82 -9.81
CA VAL A 321 20.98 18.56 -9.91
C VAL A 321 20.19 18.22 -8.64
N VAL A 322 20.65 18.63 -7.45
CA VAL A 322 19.91 18.39 -6.19
C VAL A 322 18.61 19.22 -6.14
N PRO A 323 18.61 20.53 -6.46
CA PRO A 323 17.36 21.30 -6.59
C PRO A 323 16.46 20.82 -7.75
N GLN A 324 17.05 20.37 -8.87
CA GLN A 324 16.30 19.93 -10.05
C GLN A 324 15.57 18.60 -9.83
N TYR A 325 16.26 17.61 -9.26
CA TYR A 325 15.77 16.23 -9.13
C TYR A 325 15.19 15.90 -7.74
N LYS A 326 15.29 16.83 -6.78
CA LYS A 326 14.61 16.79 -5.46
C LYS A 326 14.69 15.43 -4.71
N PRO A 327 15.85 14.77 -4.60
CA PRO A 327 15.95 13.47 -3.94
C PRO A 327 15.57 13.55 -2.46
N ASN A 328 14.97 12.47 -1.92
CA ASN A 328 14.80 12.31 -0.47
C ASN A 328 15.94 11.51 0.18
N VAL A 329 16.73 10.77 -0.61
CA VAL A 329 17.93 10.08 -0.15
C VAL A 329 19.10 10.37 -1.09
N VAL A 330 20.23 10.85 -0.55
CA VAL A 330 21.47 11.05 -1.31
C VAL A 330 22.54 10.07 -0.83
N LEU A 331 22.99 9.18 -1.73
CA LEU A 331 24.03 8.19 -1.47
C LEU A 331 25.38 8.73 -1.93
N LEU A 332 26.19 9.24 -1.00
CA LEU A 332 27.39 10.00 -1.31
C LEU A 332 28.66 9.13 -1.21
N ASN A 333 29.38 8.97 -2.33
CA ASN A 333 30.74 8.41 -2.39
C ASN A 333 31.65 9.33 -3.23
N ALA A 334 32.36 10.24 -2.57
CA ALA A 334 33.19 11.24 -3.22
C ALA A 334 34.57 11.33 -2.54
N GLY A 335 35.63 11.45 -3.35
CA GLY A 335 37.01 11.62 -2.89
C GLY A 335 38.02 10.64 -3.48
N THR A 336 37.61 9.62 -4.25
CA THR A 336 38.56 8.65 -4.82
C THR A 336 39.52 9.33 -5.80
N THR A 337 38.99 10.27 -6.62
CA THR A 337 39.78 11.10 -7.54
C THR A 337 40.77 12.02 -6.81
N ASP A 338 40.36 12.60 -5.69
CA ASP A 338 41.21 13.47 -4.87
C ASP A 338 42.39 12.69 -4.28
N MET A 339 42.12 11.48 -3.75
CA MET A 339 43.15 10.58 -3.26
C MET A 339 44.07 10.08 -4.38
N GLU A 340 43.55 9.83 -5.59
CA GLU A 340 44.38 9.53 -6.77
C GLU A 340 45.33 10.70 -7.09
N ARG A 341 44.78 11.92 -7.25
CA ARG A 341 45.50 13.15 -7.63
C ARG A 341 46.42 13.72 -6.54
N GLY A 342 46.31 13.26 -5.29
CA GLY A 342 47.19 13.64 -4.18
C GLY A 342 46.66 14.76 -3.27
N GLY A 343 45.37 15.10 -3.36
CA GLY A 343 44.70 16.00 -2.41
C GLY A 343 44.50 15.35 -1.05
N ILE A 344 44.71 16.10 0.03
CA ILE A 344 44.43 15.66 1.42
C ILE A 344 44.09 16.86 2.33
N ALA A 345 44.80 17.98 2.17
CA ALA A 345 44.85 19.06 3.18
C ALA A 345 43.51 19.78 3.44
N THR A 346 42.61 19.79 2.47
CA THR A 346 41.32 20.49 2.51
C THR A 346 40.12 19.57 2.26
N THR A 347 40.34 18.34 1.76
CA THR A 347 39.31 17.42 1.26
C THR A 347 38.27 17.00 2.29
N ALA A 348 38.60 16.97 3.58
CA ALA A 348 37.62 16.73 4.64
C ALA A 348 36.69 17.94 4.90
N ALA A 349 37.17 19.17 4.64
CA ALA A 349 36.34 20.37 4.68
C ALA A 349 35.50 20.51 3.40
N GLU A 350 36.08 20.20 2.24
CA GLU A 350 35.37 20.15 0.94
C GLU A 350 34.19 19.16 0.98
N LEU A 351 34.39 17.96 1.52
CA LEU A 351 33.30 17.00 1.75
C LEU A 351 32.24 17.55 2.73
N GLY A 352 32.68 18.24 3.78
CA GLY A 352 31.77 18.89 4.73
C GLY A 352 30.89 19.94 4.06
N SER A 353 31.48 20.81 3.23
CA SER A 353 30.75 21.83 2.46
C SER A 353 29.80 21.23 1.44
N LEU A 354 30.17 20.15 0.76
CA LEU A 354 29.27 19.41 -0.15
C LEU A 354 28.05 18.86 0.60
N ILE A 355 28.25 18.26 1.78
CA ILE A 355 27.13 17.77 2.61
C ILE A 355 26.24 18.94 3.07
N ASP A 356 26.84 20.06 3.49
CA ASP A 356 26.09 21.24 3.93
C ASP A 356 25.26 21.85 2.78
N GLN A 357 25.80 21.90 1.56
CA GLN A 357 25.12 22.34 0.34
C GLN A 357 23.92 21.44 -0.01
N ILE A 358 24.12 20.11 -0.04
CA ILE A 358 23.02 19.14 -0.30
C ILE A 358 21.87 19.32 0.70
N ILE A 359 22.19 19.68 1.94
CA ILE A 359 21.22 19.93 3.02
C ILE A 359 20.54 21.33 2.92
N GLU A 360 21.13 22.28 2.20
CA GLU A 360 20.53 23.58 1.89
C GLU A 360 19.63 23.48 0.65
N ASP A 361 20.08 22.77 -0.38
CA ASP A 361 19.37 22.51 -1.64
C ASP A 361 18.18 21.54 -1.48
N ALA A 362 18.33 20.49 -0.65
CA ALA A 362 17.29 19.51 -0.34
C ALA A 362 17.12 19.34 1.19
N PRO A 363 16.49 20.30 1.89
CA PRO A 363 16.44 20.34 3.35
C PRO A 363 15.57 19.25 4.02
N LYS A 364 14.91 18.40 3.23
CA LYS A 364 14.20 17.19 3.68
C LYS A 364 15.01 15.89 3.46
N ALA A 365 16.11 15.94 2.71
CA ALA A 365 16.84 14.74 2.29
C ALA A 365 17.69 14.13 3.41
N THR A 366 17.75 12.80 3.44
CA THR A 366 18.76 12.07 4.20
C THR A 366 20.03 11.93 3.36
N VAL A 367 21.18 12.34 3.91
CA VAL A 367 22.49 12.22 3.24
C VAL A 367 23.28 11.06 3.86
N LEU A 368 23.47 9.97 3.12
CA LEU A 368 24.19 8.78 3.54
C LEU A 368 25.60 8.81 2.97
N VAL A 369 26.57 9.19 3.82
CA VAL A 369 27.96 9.47 3.42
C VAL A 369 28.83 8.26 3.68
N SER A 370 29.47 7.73 2.63
CA SER A 370 30.26 6.50 2.70
C SER A 370 31.76 6.72 2.88
N THR A 371 32.44 5.78 3.55
CA THR A 371 33.91 5.69 3.50
C THR A 371 34.39 5.21 2.13
N LEU A 372 35.60 5.58 1.71
CA LEU A 372 36.15 5.16 0.42
C LEU A 372 36.65 3.70 0.48
N ALA A 373 36.28 2.89 -0.52
CA ALA A 373 36.86 1.57 -0.74
C ALA A 373 38.37 1.66 -1.07
N PRO A 374 39.17 0.64 -0.73
CA PRO A 374 40.63 0.69 -0.85
C PRO A 374 41.15 0.76 -2.30
N ALA A 375 42.45 0.98 -2.44
CA ALA A 375 43.22 0.86 -3.67
C ALA A 375 44.40 -0.13 -3.49
N ARG A 376 44.98 -0.62 -4.61
CA ARG A 376 46.20 -1.44 -4.60
C ARG A 376 47.50 -0.64 -4.71
N ASP A 377 47.45 0.61 -5.19
CA ASP A 377 48.60 1.52 -5.10
C ASP A 377 48.79 1.95 -3.64
N GLU A 378 49.97 1.70 -3.09
CA GLU A 378 50.27 1.95 -1.68
C GLU A 378 50.12 3.43 -1.31
N ALA A 379 50.52 4.35 -2.21
CA ALA A 379 50.48 5.78 -1.94
C ALA A 379 49.05 6.33 -2.02
N VAL A 380 48.22 5.86 -2.95
CA VAL A 380 46.77 6.17 -2.98
C VAL A 380 46.09 5.57 -1.74
N GLN A 381 46.44 4.33 -1.36
CA GLN A 381 45.86 3.65 -0.20
C GLN A 381 46.21 4.32 1.14
N GLU A 382 47.43 4.85 1.32
CA GLU A 382 47.78 5.67 2.48
C GLU A 382 46.91 6.93 2.58
N ARG A 383 46.62 7.56 1.44
CA ARG A 383 45.76 8.77 1.37
C ARG A 383 44.29 8.43 1.67
N ILE A 384 43.75 7.36 1.06
CA ILE A 384 42.43 6.80 1.40
C ILE A 384 42.32 6.49 2.91
N ALA A 385 43.33 5.82 3.48
CA ALA A 385 43.36 5.48 4.90
C ALA A 385 43.56 6.70 5.83
N SER A 386 44.03 7.84 5.31
CA SER A 386 44.09 9.13 6.02
C SER A 386 42.76 9.89 5.94
N PHE A 387 42.09 9.85 4.79
CA PHE A 387 40.79 10.48 4.56
C PHE A 387 39.64 9.76 5.27
N ASN A 388 39.58 8.42 5.20
CA ASN A 388 38.58 7.61 5.91
C ASN A 388 38.60 7.77 7.43
N LYS A 389 39.72 8.23 8.03
CA LYS A 389 39.79 8.58 9.47
C LYS A 389 39.11 9.92 9.80
N GLN A 390 38.88 10.76 8.80
CA GLN A 390 38.29 12.09 8.95
C GLN A 390 36.79 12.11 8.62
N ILE A 391 36.32 11.34 7.62
CA ILE A 391 34.88 11.27 7.25
C ILE A 391 33.95 11.07 8.47
N PRO A 392 34.24 10.17 9.45
CA PRO A 392 33.37 9.99 10.63
C PRO A 392 33.21 11.25 11.49
N SER A 393 34.20 12.14 11.54
CA SER A 393 34.10 13.40 12.30
C SER A 393 33.31 14.47 11.53
N VAL A 394 33.45 14.51 10.20
CA VAL A 394 32.67 15.38 9.31
C VAL A 394 31.17 15.05 9.40
N VAL A 395 30.81 13.76 9.36
CA VAL A 395 29.43 13.29 9.53
C VAL A 395 28.93 13.54 10.95
N ALA A 396 29.69 13.13 11.98
CA ALA A 396 29.26 13.27 13.38
C ALA A 396 29.09 14.74 13.81
N GLN A 397 29.77 15.70 13.18
CA GLN A 397 29.53 17.13 13.39
C GLN A 397 28.11 17.53 12.98
N ARG A 398 27.61 17.02 11.84
CA ARG A 398 26.32 17.38 11.25
C ARG A 398 25.16 16.63 11.90
N ALA A 399 25.34 15.35 12.20
CA ALA A 399 24.40 14.58 13.01
C ALA A 399 24.19 15.21 14.41
N ARG A 400 25.26 15.69 15.07
CA ARG A 400 25.16 16.44 16.34
C ARG A 400 24.49 17.81 16.23
N ALA A 401 24.38 18.37 15.03
CA ALA A 401 23.63 19.58 14.75
C ALA A 401 22.16 19.30 14.37
N GLY A 402 21.69 18.05 14.51
CA GLY A 402 20.31 17.65 14.19
C GLY A 402 20.02 17.49 12.70
N LYS A 403 21.04 17.31 11.85
CA LYS A 403 20.88 17.02 10.43
C LYS A 403 20.81 15.51 10.17
N HIS A 404 19.98 15.09 9.22
CA HIS A 404 19.81 13.70 8.79
C HIS A 404 21.02 13.22 7.95
N VAL A 405 22.18 13.04 8.61
CA VAL A 405 23.43 12.64 7.95
C VAL A 405 23.96 11.35 8.56
N GLY A 406 23.91 10.26 7.78
CA GLY A 406 24.40 8.94 8.15
C GLY A 406 25.85 8.70 7.70
N LEU A 407 26.55 7.81 8.43
CA LEU A 407 27.86 7.28 8.01
C LEU A 407 27.67 5.84 7.53
N VAL A 408 28.13 5.54 6.33
CA VAL A 408 28.11 4.20 5.73
C VAL A 408 29.54 3.66 5.68
N ASP A 409 29.80 2.52 6.33
CA ASP A 409 31.16 1.96 6.34
C ASP A 409 31.36 0.91 5.25
N MET A 410 32.32 1.17 4.36
CA MET A 410 32.73 0.30 3.26
C MET A 410 33.91 -0.62 3.64
N SER A 411 34.24 -0.75 4.93
CA SER A 411 35.39 -1.53 5.42
C SER A 411 35.38 -3.03 5.09
N GLU A 412 34.21 -3.61 4.77
CA GLU A 412 34.11 -5.00 4.27
C GLU A 412 34.66 -5.14 2.82
N ILE A 413 34.88 -4.05 2.07
CA ILE A 413 35.44 -4.06 0.71
C ILE A 413 36.97 -4.13 0.78
N THR A 414 37.57 -5.15 0.16
CA THR A 414 39.02 -5.42 0.19
C THR A 414 39.67 -5.26 -1.18
N THR A 415 41.00 -5.40 -1.24
CA THR A 415 41.78 -5.37 -2.49
C THR A 415 41.44 -6.52 -3.46
N ASP A 416 40.74 -7.56 -3.01
CA ASP A 416 40.26 -8.68 -3.84
C ASP A 416 38.95 -8.32 -4.56
N ASP A 417 38.22 -7.32 -4.06
CA ASP A 417 36.96 -6.82 -4.61
C ASP A 417 37.17 -5.72 -5.68
N LEU A 418 38.42 -5.51 -6.10
CA LEU A 418 38.82 -4.54 -7.12
C LEU A 418 39.09 -5.21 -8.48
N THR A 419 38.93 -4.48 -9.58
CA THR A 419 39.23 -4.98 -10.94
C THR A 419 40.74 -5.15 -11.18
N GLY A 420 41.17 -5.48 -12.40
CA GLY A 420 42.58 -5.53 -12.79
C GLY A 420 43.35 -4.21 -12.62
N ASP A 421 42.66 -3.06 -12.63
CA ASP A 421 43.30 -1.75 -12.38
C ASP A 421 43.72 -1.51 -10.93
N GLY A 422 43.11 -2.21 -9.96
CA GLY A 422 43.39 -2.04 -8.54
C GLY A 422 42.81 -0.75 -7.93
N LEU A 423 41.80 -0.13 -8.54
CA LEU A 423 41.11 1.05 -8.01
C LEU A 423 39.57 0.96 -8.12
N ASN A 424 39.06 0.50 -9.27
CA ASN A 424 37.62 0.32 -9.47
C ASN A 424 37.14 -0.98 -8.83
N LEU A 425 35.87 -1.03 -8.41
CA LEU A 425 35.27 -2.25 -7.86
C LEU A 425 34.93 -3.25 -8.97
N ASN A 426 35.02 -4.54 -8.67
CA ASN A 426 34.39 -5.59 -9.46
C ASN A 426 32.98 -5.90 -8.91
N ASP A 427 32.22 -6.79 -9.57
CA ASP A 427 30.84 -7.13 -9.20
C ASP A 427 30.66 -7.51 -7.72
N ARG A 428 31.65 -8.18 -7.10
CA ARG A 428 31.63 -8.52 -5.66
C ARG A 428 31.81 -7.30 -4.77
N GLY A 429 32.66 -6.35 -5.18
CA GLY A 429 32.81 -5.06 -4.49
C GLY A 429 31.55 -4.21 -4.59
N TYR A 430 30.94 -4.15 -5.77
CA TYR A 430 29.66 -3.44 -5.94
C TYR A 430 28.50 -4.08 -5.18
N SER A 431 28.46 -5.41 -5.06
CA SER A 431 27.46 -6.10 -4.21
C SER A 431 27.62 -5.76 -2.72
N LYS A 432 28.85 -5.67 -2.20
CA LYS A 432 29.12 -5.17 -0.84
C LYS A 432 28.74 -3.70 -0.66
N MET A 433 29.04 -2.86 -1.65
CA MET A 433 28.70 -1.43 -1.64
C MET A 433 27.18 -1.22 -1.63
N ALA A 434 26.42 -2.03 -2.37
CA ALA A 434 24.97 -2.06 -2.31
C ALA A 434 24.48 -2.42 -0.90
N GLU A 435 24.93 -3.55 -0.34
CA GLU A 435 24.51 -4.01 0.99
C GLU A 435 24.86 -3.05 2.14
N ALA A 436 25.91 -2.23 1.98
CA ALA A 436 26.25 -1.18 2.93
C ALA A 436 25.27 0.00 2.86
N PHE A 437 24.88 0.45 1.66
CA PHE A 437 23.89 1.52 1.49
C PHE A 437 22.46 1.07 1.81
N ASP A 438 22.08 -0.15 1.44
CA ASP A 438 20.78 -0.79 1.70
C ASP A 438 20.45 -0.76 3.20
N ALA A 439 21.35 -1.31 4.04
CA ALA A 439 21.21 -1.27 5.49
C ALA A 439 21.25 0.15 6.09
N ALA A 440 21.88 1.12 5.41
CA ALA A 440 21.87 2.51 5.85
C ALA A 440 20.55 3.23 5.50
N ILE A 441 19.89 2.84 4.40
CA ILE A 441 18.52 3.27 4.05
C ILE A 441 17.52 2.69 5.06
N GLU A 442 17.59 1.38 5.34
CA GLU A 442 16.74 0.74 6.36
C GLU A 442 16.83 1.45 7.72
N MET A 443 18.06 1.72 8.20
CA MET A 443 18.27 2.37 9.49
C MET A 443 17.87 3.85 9.49
N ALA A 444 18.04 4.58 8.39
CA ALA A 444 17.56 5.96 8.28
C ALA A 444 16.02 6.05 8.19
N SER A 445 15.35 5.07 7.57
CA SER A 445 13.89 4.95 7.63
C SER A 445 13.41 4.63 9.05
N ALA A 446 14.06 3.70 9.76
CA ALA A 446 13.70 3.33 11.13
C ALA A 446 13.82 4.49 12.14
N GLU A 447 14.75 5.43 11.92
CA GLU A 447 14.89 6.66 12.70
C GLU A 447 13.96 7.80 12.21
N ASN A 448 13.11 7.56 11.20
CA ASN A 448 12.23 8.54 10.53
C ASN A 448 12.99 9.70 9.87
N TRP A 449 14.23 9.48 9.43
CA TRP A 449 15.03 10.48 8.71
C TRP A 449 14.65 10.55 7.24
N ILE A 450 14.34 9.40 6.64
CA ILE A 450 13.74 9.31 5.32
C ILE A 450 12.26 9.59 5.47
N VAL A 451 11.87 10.79 5.03
CA VAL A 451 10.50 11.10 4.60
C VAL A 451 10.48 10.89 3.09
N GLY A 452 9.35 10.48 2.52
CA GLY A 452 9.17 10.47 1.07
C GLY A 452 9.40 11.84 0.42
N PRO A 453 9.39 11.92 -0.93
CA PRO A 453 8.49 12.90 -1.52
C PRO A 453 7.10 12.57 -0.94
N ARG A 454 6.71 13.30 0.11
CA ARG A 454 5.43 13.06 0.83
C ARG A 454 4.32 12.85 -0.19
N ASP A 455 3.45 11.88 0.02
CA ASP A 455 1.98 11.94 -0.11
C ASP A 455 1.35 12.77 -1.25
N GLU A 456 2.08 13.09 -2.32
CA GLU A 456 1.64 13.91 -3.46
C GLU A 456 0.78 13.09 -4.44
N GLN A 457 0.22 11.97 -3.97
CA GLN A 457 -1.07 11.42 -4.42
C GLN A 457 -1.90 10.70 -3.31
N ARG A 458 -1.70 11.00 -2.01
CA ARG A 458 -2.79 10.79 -1.01
C ARG A 458 -3.75 11.98 -1.14
N TYR A 459 -5.07 11.74 -1.28
CA TYR A 459 -6.10 12.74 -1.61
C TYR A 459 -5.83 14.16 -1.08
N ALA A 460 -5.49 15.11 -1.96
CA ALA A 460 -5.23 16.50 -1.59
C ALA A 460 -6.39 17.11 -0.76
N TYR A 461 -7.64 16.72 -1.02
CA TYR A 461 -8.82 17.24 -0.31
C TYR A 461 -9.83 16.14 0.04
N ARG A 462 -9.77 15.60 1.27
CA ARG A 462 -10.92 14.93 1.90
C ARG A 462 -11.83 15.98 2.53
N ALA A 463 -12.89 16.34 1.81
CA ALA A 463 -13.72 17.49 2.11
C ALA A 463 -15.06 17.09 2.75
N MET A 464 -15.43 17.76 3.85
CA MET A 464 -16.76 17.62 4.47
C MET A 464 -17.54 18.94 4.39
N PRO A 465 -18.57 19.05 3.55
CA PRO A 465 -19.54 20.14 3.59
C PRO A 465 -20.43 19.97 4.83
N LEU A 466 -20.20 20.78 5.86
CA LEU A 466 -20.90 20.74 7.16
C LEU A 466 -21.84 21.94 7.31
N GLY A 467 -23.09 21.72 7.75
CA GLY A 467 -23.96 22.87 8.02
C GLY A 467 -25.46 22.61 8.04
N SER A 468 -26.21 23.61 7.56
CA SER A 468 -27.68 23.62 7.56
C SER A 468 -28.28 23.34 6.17
N SER A 469 -29.49 23.83 5.87
CA SER A 469 -30.18 23.61 4.59
C SER A 469 -29.44 24.17 3.37
N THR A 470 -28.64 25.23 3.54
CA THR A 470 -27.72 25.74 2.51
C THR A 470 -26.68 24.68 2.14
N THR A 471 -26.08 24.00 3.12
CA THR A 471 -25.11 22.91 2.89
C THR A 471 -25.77 21.62 2.41
N TYR A 472 -27.01 21.36 2.80
CA TYR A 472 -27.85 20.29 2.25
C TYR A 472 -28.20 20.52 0.76
N GLY A 473 -28.19 21.76 0.28
CA GLY A 473 -28.53 22.12 -1.10
C GLY A 473 -30.04 22.31 -1.34
N GLU A 474 -30.79 22.67 -0.29
CA GLU A 474 -32.24 22.81 -0.39
C GLU A 474 -32.66 23.90 -1.40
N LYS A 475 -33.58 23.58 -2.31
CA LYS A 475 -34.06 24.40 -3.44
C LYS A 475 -33.11 24.55 -4.64
N SER A 476 -31.89 23.99 -4.61
CA SER A 476 -31.14 23.80 -5.87
C SER A 476 -31.90 22.88 -6.82
N SER A 477 -31.79 23.11 -8.14
CA SER A 477 -32.58 22.36 -9.15
C SER A 477 -32.17 20.88 -9.29
N ASP A 478 -30.99 20.52 -8.80
CA ASP A 478 -30.39 19.19 -8.82
C ASP A 478 -30.25 18.53 -7.42
N GLY A 479 -30.41 19.29 -6.34
CA GLY A 479 -30.17 18.89 -4.96
C GLY A 479 -28.71 18.93 -4.50
N ASN A 480 -27.78 19.40 -5.33
CA ASN A 480 -26.35 19.46 -5.04
C ASN A 480 -25.98 20.68 -4.18
N GLY A 481 -26.77 21.76 -4.25
CA GLY A 481 -26.38 23.05 -3.66
C GLY A 481 -25.04 23.52 -4.24
N TYR A 482 -24.15 23.99 -3.38
CA TYR A 482 -22.81 24.45 -3.80
C TYR A 482 -21.79 23.33 -4.01
N ARG A 483 -22.15 22.06 -3.72
CA ARG A 483 -21.17 20.97 -3.58
C ARG A 483 -20.55 20.53 -4.92
N ASP A 484 -21.29 20.61 -6.02
CA ASP A 484 -20.79 20.25 -7.36
C ASP A 484 -19.66 21.20 -7.82
N VAL A 485 -19.85 22.51 -7.62
CA VAL A 485 -18.82 23.53 -7.87
C VAL A 485 -17.64 23.41 -6.89
N LEU A 486 -17.87 22.94 -5.66
CA LEU A 486 -16.80 22.66 -4.71
C LEU A 486 -15.96 21.45 -5.13
N ASP A 487 -16.58 20.32 -5.49
CA ASP A 487 -15.90 19.09 -5.93
C ASP A 487 -15.02 19.35 -7.17
N GLN A 488 -15.61 19.97 -8.19
CA GLN A 488 -14.91 20.35 -9.42
C GLN A 488 -13.76 21.33 -9.15
N GLY A 489 -13.98 22.36 -8.32
CA GLY A 489 -12.94 23.36 -8.02
C GLY A 489 -11.83 22.84 -7.10
N LEU A 490 -12.11 21.88 -6.23
CA LEU A 490 -11.08 21.14 -5.47
C LEU A 490 -10.31 20.17 -6.40
N GLN A 491 -10.96 19.58 -7.40
CA GLN A 491 -10.27 18.77 -8.42
C GLN A 491 -9.34 19.63 -9.28
N GLU A 492 -9.74 20.82 -9.73
CA GLU A 492 -8.81 21.75 -10.39
C GLU A 492 -7.63 22.19 -9.48
N LEU A 493 -7.86 22.35 -8.17
CA LEU A 493 -6.80 22.68 -7.21
C LEU A 493 -5.80 21.55 -7.04
N ALA A 494 -6.29 20.32 -7.08
CA ALA A 494 -5.53 19.09 -7.03
C ALA A 494 -4.68 18.89 -8.30
N GLU A 495 -5.30 19.04 -9.48
CA GLU A 495 -4.60 19.06 -10.77
C GLU A 495 -3.47 20.12 -10.79
N ARG A 496 -3.70 21.31 -10.21
CA ARG A 496 -2.66 22.35 -10.08
C ARG A 496 -1.53 22.00 -9.11
N LYS A 497 -1.74 21.17 -8.08
CA LYS A 497 -0.64 20.62 -7.25
C LYS A 497 0.21 19.61 -8.03
N GLY A 498 -0.44 18.80 -8.87
CA GLY A 498 0.21 17.74 -9.64
C GLY A 498 1.17 18.21 -10.74
N GLY A 499 1.25 19.50 -11.07
CA GLY A 499 2.19 20.00 -12.07
C GLY A 499 2.34 21.52 -12.13
N GLU A 500 3.55 22.03 -11.87
CA GLU A 500 3.85 23.45 -12.04
C GLU A 500 4.05 23.87 -13.51
N THR A 501 3.17 24.78 -13.96
CA THR A 501 3.46 25.84 -14.93
C THR A 501 4.01 25.45 -16.33
N GLY A 502 3.10 25.18 -17.26
CA GLY A 502 3.32 25.45 -18.69
C GLY A 502 2.52 26.67 -19.14
N GLU A 503 3.16 27.78 -19.51
CA GLU A 503 2.44 28.98 -19.99
C GLU A 503 1.78 28.76 -21.36
N GLY A 504 0.45 28.94 -21.43
CA GLY A 504 -0.26 29.40 -22.63
C GLY A 504 -0.43 28.42 -23.80
N GLY A 505 -1.41 27.51 -23.72
CA GLY A 505 -1.83 26.68 -24.85
C GLY A 505 -3.30 26.25 -24.80
N THR A 506 -4.03 26.34 -25.92
CA THR A 506 -5.43 25.89 -26.03
C THR A 506 -5.55 24.36 -26.02
N ARG A 507 -6.54 23.83 -25.28
CA ARG A 507 -6.95 22.40 -25.31
C ARG A 507 -7.11 21.85 -26.75
N ALA A 508 -6.22 20.94 -27.18
CA ALA A 508 -6.57 19.81 -28.08
C ALA A 508 -5.41 18.80 -28.30
N LYS A 509 -5.65 17.55 -27.86
CA LYS A 509 -5.16 16.25 -28.39
C LYS A 509 -3.67 15.82 -28.25
N LEU A 510 -3.59 14.54 -27.85
CA LEU A 510 -2.55 13.51 -28.07
C LEU A 510 -1.34 13.42 -27.12
N MET A 511 -1.45 12.43 -26.23
CA MET A 511 -0.39 11.56 -25.71
C MET A 511 0.88 12.22 -25.16
N ASN A 512 0.94 12.36 -23.83
CA ASN A 512 2.06 11.80 -23.08
C ASN A 512 1.59 11.35 -21.68
N ASP A 513 2.53 10.84 -20.88
CA ASP A 513 2.33 10.12 -19.62
C ASP A 513 2.25 11.07 -18.41
N THR A 514 1.05 11.23 -17.82
CA THR A 514 0.77 11.85 -16.50
C THR A 514 -0.53 11.26 -15.93
N ASP A 515 -0.57 10.94 -14.62
CA ASP A 515 -1.75 10.34 -13.97
C ASP A 515 -2.73 11.39 -13.43
N ASP A 516 -3.79 11.66 -14.21
CA ASP A 516 -4.88 12.57 -13.84
C ASP A 516 -6.05 11.82 -13.16
N THR A 517 -5.91 11.50 -11.87
CA THR A 517 -6.98 10.86 -11.07
C THR A 517 -7.44 11.64 -9.83
N PRO A 518 -8.66 11.34 -9.31
CA PRO A 518 -9.35 12.28 -8.41
C PRO A 518 -8.72 12.36 -7.03
N GLN A 519 -7.97 13.43 -6.77
CA GLN A 519 -7.39 13.73 -5.46
C GLN A 519 -8.42 14.34 -4.47
N VAL A 520 -9.72 14.16 -4.73
CA VAL A 520 -10.84 14.67 -3.91
C VAL A 520 -11.78 13.52 -3.50
N ASP A 521 -12.23 13.61 -2.25
CA ASP A 521 -13.10 12.65 -1.57
C ASP A 521 -14.10 13.44 -0.72
N LEU A 522 -15.37 13.52 -1.14
CA LEU A 522 -16.41 14.20 -0.35
C LEU A 522 -16.95 13.23 0.72
N VAL A 523 -17.03 13.68 1.97
CA VAL A 523 -17.38 12.80 3.11
C VAL A 523 -18.41 13.38 4.07
N GLY A 524 -19.23 12.49 4.63
CA GLY A 524 -20.20 12.78 5.70
C GLY A 524 -21.33 11.76 5.74
N SER A 525 -22.19 11.85 6.76
CA SER A 525 -23.29 10.90 6.99
C SER A 525 -24.58 11.24 6.23
N VAL A 526 -24.62 12.38 5.53
CA VAL A 526 -25.74 12.81 4.69
C VAL A 526 -25.40 12.61 3.23
N ARG A 527 -26.36 12.11 2.44
CA ARG A 527 -26.28 12.12 0.97
C ARG A 527 -27.53 12.80 0.41
N VAL A 528 -27.36 13.61 -0.62
CA VAL A 528 -28.48 14.29 -1.34
C VAL A 528 -27.94 14.89 -2.64
N GLY A 529 -28.79 14.96 -3.67
CA GLY A 529 -28.42 15.51 -4.98
C GLY A 529 -28.07 14.44 -6.01
N ARG A 530 -27.59 14.90 -7.17
CA ARG A 530 -27.34 14.10 -8.39
C ARG A 530 -25.88 14.05 -8.83
N MET A 531 -25.00 14.86 -8.22
CA MET A 531 -23.55 14.84 -8.49
C MET A 531 -22.91 13.48 -8.19
N ALA A 532 -21.73 13.24 -8.75
CA ALA A 532 -21.01 11.97 -8.61
C ALA A 532 -20.63 11.67 -7.14
N ASP A 533 -20.21 12.67 -6.37
CA ASP A 533 -19.84 12.52 -4.95
C ASP A 533 -20.78 13.33 -4.04
N ARG A 534 -21.93 12.74 -3.71
CA ARG A 534 -23.05 13.44 -3.03
C ARG A 534 -22.98 13.44 -1.49
N ASP A 535 -21.88 12.96 -0.93
CA ASP A 535 -21.64 12.77 0.49
C ASP A 535 -21.33 14.11 1.19
N ASN A 536 -21.99 14.38 2.32
CA ASN A 536 -21.92 15.64 3.05
C ASN A 536 -22.43 15.51 4.50
N GLU A 537 -22.44 16.61 5.25
CA GLU A 537 -22.94 16.69 6.63
C GLU A 537 -23.84 17.94 6.79
N GLY A 538 -24.66 18.21 5.77
CA GLY A 538 -25.66 19.29 5.77
C GLY A 538 -27.01 18.85 6.34
N TRP A 539 -27.58 19.61 7.28
CA TRP A 539 -28.82 19.25 7.96
C TRP A 539 -29.89 20.35 7.89
N SER A 540 -30.89 20.18 7.01
CA SER A 540 -32.03 21.10 6.94
C SER A 540 -32.76 21.25 8.30
N GLY A 541 -33.22 22.47 8.58
CA GLY A 541 -33.93 22.85 9.81
C GLY A 541 -33.08 23.00 11.08
N ARG A 542 -31.82 22.55 11.10
CA ARG A 542 -30.97 22.52 12.29
C ARG A 542 -30.30 23.86 12.63
N LYS A 543 -30.17 24.13 13.94
CA LYS A 543 -29.40 25.23 14.54
C LYS A 543 -27.94 24.83 14.79
N ILE A 544 -27.09 25.80 15.11
CA ILE A 544 -25.63 25.60 15.31
C ILE A 544 -25.33 24.47 16.31
N HIS A 545 -26.06 24.36 17.43
CA HIS A 545 -25.80 23.31 18.42
C HIS A 545 -26.20 21.91 17.93
N GLU A 546 -27.30 21.78 17.20
CA GLU A 546 -27.75 20.50 16.62
C GLU A 546 -26.81 20.03 15.49
N ILE A 547 -26.14 20.96 14.81
CA ILE A 547 -25.07 20.68 13.85
C ILE A 547 -23.80 20.19 14.58
N ALA A 548 -23.51 20.73 15.77
CA ALA A 548 -22.40 20.26 16.61
C ALA A 548 -22.63 18.86 17.18
N ASP A 549 -23.86 18.54 17.59
CA ASP A 549 -24.26 17.18 17.98
C ASP A 549 -23.96 16.18 16.85
N LYS A 550 -24.21 16.57 15.60
CA LYS A 550 -23.93 15.76 14.40
C LYS A 550 -22.44 15.64 14.07
N ALA A 551 -21.73 16.76 14.02
CA ALA A 551 -20.28 16.80 13.81
C ALA A 551 -19.51 15.93 14.83
N SER A 552 -20.02 15.79 16.06
CA SER A 552 -19.38 15.05 17.16
C SER A 552 -19.08 13.57 16.85
N CYS A 553 -19.82 12.99 15.90
CA CYS A 553 -19.55 11.66 15.37
C CYS A 553 -18.83 11.73 14.02
N SER A 554 -19.40 12.45 13.04
CA SER A 554 -18.94 12.41 11.65
C SER A 554 -17.51 12.92 11.47
N VAL A 555 -17.08 13.96 12.20
CA VAL A 555 -15.71 14.50 12.07
C VAL A 555 -14.67 13.47 12.55
N LYS A 556 -14.93 12.79 13.67
CA LYS A 556 -14.06 11.72 14.19
C LYS A 556 -14.00 10.52 13.26
N LEU A 557 -15.15 10.14 12.70
CA LEU A 557 -15.27 8.95 11.86
C LEU A 557 -14.62 9.14 10.49
N TYR A 558 -14.91 10.26 9.80
CA TYR A 558 -14.47 10.48 8.43
C TYR A 558 -13.13 11.25 8.32
N LYS A 559 -12.63 11.85 9.41
CA LYS A 559 -11.31 12.51 9.50
C LYS A 559 -11.00 13.41 8.27
N PRO A 560 -11.84 14.42 7.96
CA PRO A 560 -11.63 15.31 6.80
C PRO A 560 -10.43 16.24 7.04
N ASN A 561 -9.64 16.55 5.99
CA ASN A 561 -8.61 17.59 6.09
C ASN A 561 -9.13 19.00 5.79
N ILE A 562 -10.31 19.12 5.17
CA ILE A 562 -10.99 20.39 4.92
C ILE A 562 -12.50 20.31 5.22
N ILE A 563 -13.03 21.31 5.92
CA ILE A 563 -14.46 21.48 6.17
C ILE A 563 -14.94 22.81 5.61
N THR A 564 -16.03 22.78 4.84
CA THR A 564 -16.77 24.00 4.47
C THR A 564 -17.99 24.14 5.38
N LEU A 565 -18.07 25.23 6.16
CA LEU A 565 -19.03 25.39 7.25
C LEU A 565 -20.02 26.54 6.99
N ILE A 566 -21.33 26.21 6.91
CA ILE A 566 -22.44 27.19 6.91
C ILE A 566 -23.48 26.84 7.98
N ALA A 567 -23.40 27.52 9.13
CA ALA A 567 -24.30 27.34 10.27
C ALA A 567 -24.90 28.68 10.75
N GLY A 568 -26.07 28.61 11.40
CA GLY A 568 -26.73 29.78 12.01
C GLY A 568 -27.95 30.33 11.26
N GLY A 569 -28.25 29.89 10.04
CA GLY A 569 -29.42 30.38 9.28
C GLY A 569 -30.74 30.15 10.01
N ASN A 570 -30.90 28.98 10.64
CA ASN A 570 -32.06 28.66 11.47
C ASN A 570 -32.06 29.34 12.84
N ASP A 571 -30.88 29.72 13.37
CA ASP A 571 -30.80 30.57 14.56
C ASP A 571 -31.31 31.98 14.22
N VAL A 572 -30.92 32.51 13.06
CA VAL A 572 -31.32 33.84 12.54
C VAL A 572 -32.82 33.90 12.21
N ASN A 573 -33.34 32.97 11.41
CA ASN A 573 -34.75 33.04 10.98
C ASN A 573 -35.75 32.82 12.14
N GLN A 574 -35.46 31.90 13.07
CA GLN A 574 -36.26 31.65 14.28
C GLN A 574 -35.97 32.61 15.46
N ASN A 575 -34.99 33.52 15.33
CA ASN A 575 -34.53 34.40 16.41
C ASN A 575 -34.10 33.63 17.69
N TYR A 576 -33.42 32.50 17.51
CA TYR A 576 -33.05 31.60 18.58
C TYR A 576 -31.76 32.07 19.28
N GLN A 577 -31.92 32.71 20.45
CA GLN A 577 -30.82 33.06 21.37
C GLN A 577 -29.61 33.71 20.66
N MET A 578 -29.87 34.77 19.89
CA MET A 578 -28.87 35.39 19.00
C MET A 578 -27.63 35.90 19.75
N ASP A 579 -27.80 36.43 20.96
CA ASP A 579 -26.72 36.93 21.81
C ASP A 579 -25.65 35.85 22.12
N GLY A 580 -26.03 34.57 22.08
CA GLY A 580 -25.13 33.43 22.24
C GLY A 580 -24.76 32.71 20.94
N ALA A 581 -25.25 33.16 19.77
CA ALA A 581 -25.07 32.43 18.51
C ALA A 581 -23.60 32.32 18.09
N ILE A 582 -22.82 33.40 18.25
CA ILE A 582 -21.38 33.40 17.93
C ILE A 582 -20.59 32.44 18.84
N GLY A 583 -20.96 32.33 20.12
CA GLY A 583 -20.35 31.38 21.06
C GLY A 583 -20.70 29.91 20.77
N ARG A 584 -21.89 29.64 20.19
CA ARG A 584 -22.23 28.31 19.65
C ARG A 584 -21.37 27.96 18.44
N LEU A 585 -21.11 28.92 17.55
CA LEU A 585 -20.23 28.72 16.39
C LEU A 585 -18.77 28.51 16.81
N GLU A 586 -18.29 29.30 17.78
CA GLU A 586 -16.96 29.12 18.39
C GLU A 586 -16.81 27.72 18.99
N SER A 587 -17.83 27.24 19.72
CA SER A 587 -17.83 25.90 20.32
C SER A 587 -17.76 24.78 19.25
N LEU A 588 -18.48 24.94 18.14
CA LEU A 588 -18.45 24.01 17.01
C LEU A 588 -17.06 23.95 16.34
N ILE A 589 -16.44 25.11 16.05
CA ILE A 589 -15.12 25.15 15.42
C ILE A 589 -14.04 24.54 16.34
N ARG A 590 -14.09 24.84 17.65
CA ARG A 590 -13.19 24.23 18.65
C ARG A 590 -13.42 22.73 18.82
N GLN A 591 -14.65 22.25 18.67
CA GLN A 591 -14.97 20.81 18.66
C GLN A 591 -14.36 20.13 17.43
N ILE A 592 -14.55 20.69 16.23
CA ILE A 592 -13.97 20.18 14.98
C ILE A 592 -12.45 20.04 15.12
N SER A 593 -11.77 21.13 15.51
CA SER A 593 -10.30 21.18 15.65
C SER A 593 -9.73 20.24 16.72
N LYS A 594 -10.57 19.64 17.56
CA LYS A 594 -10.19 18.63 18.55
C LYS A 594 -10.57 17.22 18.10
N ASP A 595 -11.69 17.08 17.40
CA ASP A 595 -12.20 15.81 16.87
C ASP A 595 -11.42 15.35 15.62
N ALA A 596 -10.77 16.28 14.91
CA ALA A 596 -9.73 16.03 13.91
C ALA A 596 -8.73 17.22 13.90
N GLU A 597 -7.49 16.99 14.35
CA GLU A 597 -6.52 18.07 14.62
C GLU A 597 -5.86 18.66 13.35
N SER A 598 -5.85 17.94 12.22
CA SER A 598 -5.28 18.43 10.96
C SER A 598 -6.24 19.25 10.09
N THR A 599 -7.51 19.33 10.47
CA THR A 599 -8.59 19.89 9.64
C THR A 599 -8.52 21.42 9.51
N LEU A 600 -8.49 21.94 8.27
CA LEU A 600 -8.81 23.33 7.97
C LEU A 600 -10.32 23.54 8.00
N VAL A 601 -10.81 24.53 8.74
CA VAL A 601 -12.22 24.94 8.73
C VAL A 601 -12.40 26.24 7.95
N LEU A 602 -13.05 26.16 6.78
CA LEU A 602 -13.49 27.31 5.99
C LEU A 602 -14.90 27.73 6.42
N VAL A 603 -15.03 28.86 7.11
CA VAL A 603 -16.29 29.30 7.73
C VAL A 603 -16.90 30.49 6.97
N ALA A 604 -18.10 30.30 6.43
CA ALA A 604 -18.85 31.37 5.76
C ALA A 604 -20.00 31.92 6.63
N GLY A 605 -20.41 33.15 6.35
CA GLY A 605 -21.61 33.75 6.92
C GLY A 605 -22.91 33.19 6.33
N VAL A 606 -24.03 33.45 7.00
CA VAL A 606 -25.36 33.08 6.48
C VAL A 606 -25.78 34.00 5.32
N GLN A 607 -26.59 33.49 4.41
CA GLN A 607 -27.12 34.23 3.26
C GLN A 607 -27.93 35.48 3.67
N PRO A 608 -27.98 36.54 2.83
CA PRO A 608 -28.87 37.68 3.08
C PRO A 608 -30.35 37.27 2.95
N TYR A 609 -31.25 37.95 3.68
CA TYR A 609 -32.68 37.64 3.69
C TYR A 609 -33.54 38.79 3.13
N PRO A 610 -34.58 38.54 2.32
CA PRO A 610 -35.54 39.57 1.94
C PRO A 610 -36.36 40.12 3.11
N ASP A 611 -36.60 39.34 4.17
CA ASP A 611 -37.23 39.84 5.41
C ASP A 611 -36.29 40.82 6.15
N PRO A 612 -36.72 42.08 6.42
CA PRO A 612 -35.85 43.08 7.03
C PRO A 612 -35.32 42.72 8.43
N ALA A 613 -36.09 41.98 9.23
CA ALA A 613 -35.72 41.61 10.60
C ALA A 613 -34.76 40.41 10.63
N TRP A 614 -34.97 39.43 9.75
CA TRP A 614 -34.05 38.31 9.54
C TRP A 614 -32.72 38.84 8.99
N ASN A 615 -32.76 39.74 8.00
CA ASN A 615 -31.58 40.35 7.40
C ASN A 615 -30.79 41.22 8.41
N ALA A 616 -31.48 41.97 9.27
CA ALA A 616 -30.83 42.70 10.35
C ALA A 616 -30.08 41.76 11.31
N ARG A 617 -30.70 40.64 11.72
CA ARG A 617 -30.05 39.63 12.57
C ARG A 617 -28.91 38.89 11.86
N GLY A 618 -29.09 38.52 10.59
CA GLY A 618 -28.07 37.86 9.78
C GLY A 618 -26.83 38.73 9.58
N ARG A 619 -26.99 40.01 9.25
CA ARG A 619 -25.86 40.96 9.19
C ARG A 619 -25.17 41.12 10.54
N ALA A 620 -25.92 41.24 11.63
CA ALA A 620 -25.36 41.37 12.97
C ALA A 620 -24.59 40.10 13.42
N PHE A 621 -25.02 38.91 12.98
CA PHE A 621 -24.31 37.65 13.21
C PHE A 621 -23.05 37.56 12.34
N ASN A 622 -23.17 37.73 11.02
CA ASN A 622 -22.04 37.64 10.08
C ASN A 622 -20.91 38.63 10.42
N ALA A 623 -21.23 39.84 10.86
CA ALA A 623 -20.25 40.86 11.25
C ALA A 623 -19.35 40.44 12.44
N GLN A 624 -19.72 39.41 13.21
CA GLN A 624 -18.91 38.87 14.31
C GLN A 624 -18.00 37.71 13.89
N ILE A 625 -18.21 37.11 12.72
CA ILE A 625 -17.47 35.91 12.29
C ILE A 625 -15.98 36.21 12.00
N PRO A 626 -15.59 37.30 11.31
CA PRO A 626 -14.17 37.60 11.08
C PRO A 626 -13.35 37.72 12.38
N GLY A 627 -13.84 38.46 13.38
CA GLY A 627 -13.20 38.60 14.70
C GLY A 627 -13.35 37.39 15.64
N LEU A 628 -14.15 36.38 15.24
CA LEU A 628 -14.10 35.05 15.83
C LEU A 628 -12.95 34.24 15.20
N VAL A 629 -12.87 34.22 13.87
CA VAL A 629 -11.83 33.50 13.11
C VAL A 629 -10.43 34.02 13.44
N GLU A 630 -10.26 35.34 13.54
CA GLU A 630 -8.99 36.00 13.91
C GLU A 630 -8.48 35.51 15.28
N ARG A 631 -9.30 35.61 16.34
CA ARG A 631 -8.95 35.08 17.68
C ARG A 631 -8.64 33.58 17.67
N LEU A 632 -9.43 32.79 16.95
CA LEU A 632 -9.21 31.35 16.87
C LEU A 632 -7.88 31.02 16.17
N GLY A 633 -7.51 31.77 15.12
CA GLY A 633 -6.21 31.68 14.47
C GLY A 633 -5.04 32.07 15.39
N ASP A 634 -5.18 33.16 16.15
CA ASP A 634 -4.20 33.57 17.18
C ASP A 634 -4.02 32.51 18.29
N GLU A 635 -5.08 31.76 18.60
CA GLU A 635 -5.07 30.61 19.52
C GLU A 635 -4.57 29.31 18.88
N GLY A 636 -4.17 29.31 17.60
CA GLY A 636 -3.61 28.16 16.88
C GLY A 636 -4.62 27.22 16.23
N VAL A 637 -5.91 27.57 16.21
CA VAL A 637 -6.96 26.77 15.54
C VAL A 637 -6.90 27.03 14.03
N ASN A 638 -6.87 25.96 13.23
CA ASN A 638 -6.76 26.10 11.77
C ASN A 638 -8.10 26.47 11.12
N VAL A 639 -8.46 27.75 11.19
CA VAL A 639 -9.71 28.30 10.65
C VAL A 639 -9.47 29.51 9.73
N MET A 640 -10.31 29.67 8.71
CA MET A 640 -10.36 30.83 7.81
C MET A 640 -11.80 31.29 7.54
N TYR A 641 -11.97 32.60 7.29
CA TYR A 641 -13.26 33.20 6.98
C TYR A 641 -13.47 33.26 5.47
N VAL A 642 -14.70 32.99 5.03
CA VAL A 642 -15.09 33.00 3.61
C VAL A 642 -16.23 34.00 3.39
N ASP A 643 -15.95 35.06 2.64
CA ASP A 643 -16.98 35.93 2.09
C ASP A 643 -17.52 35.33 0.78
N THR A 644 -18.82 35.02 0.77
CA THR A 644 -19.51 34.44 -0.38
C THR A 644 -20.03 35.49 -1.36
N GLY A 645 -19.95 36.78 -1.03
CA GLY A 645 -20.38 37.88 -1.89
C GLY A 645 -21.88 37.91 -2.22
N LEU A 646 -22.70 37.12 -1.52
CA LEU A 646 -24.12 36.93 -1.80
C LEU A 646 -24.93 38.23 -1.63
N GLN A 647 -25.83 38.46 -2.58
CA GLN A 647 -26.74 39.60 -2.61
C GLN A 647 -28.20 39.13 -2.60
N LEU A 648 -29.15 40.05 -2.38
CA LEU A 648 -30.58 39.71 -2.37
C LEU A 648 -31.11 39.21 -3.74
N SER A 649 -30.38 39.45 -4.84
CA SER A 649 -30.64 38.87 -6.16
C SER A 649 -30.37 37.36 -6.24
N ASP A 650 -29.55 36.85 -5.32
CA ASP A 650 -29.04 35.48 -5.34
C ASP A 650 -29.90 34.54 -4.49
N ILE A 651 -31.01 35.06 -3.94
CA ILE A 651 -31.96 34.34 -3.08
C ILE A 651 -33.19 33.94 -3.91
N GLY A 652 -33.59 32.69 -3.80
CA GLY A 652 -34.69 32.11 -4.55
C GLY A 652 -36.08 32.59 -4.11
N PRO A 653 -37.14 32.17 -4.83
CA PRO A 653 -38.52 32.61 -4.59
C PRO A 653 -39.10 32.27 -3.21
N ASP A 654 -38.44 31.41 -2.42
CA ASP A 654 -38.84 31.08 -1.05
C ASP A 654 -38.32 32.06 0.01
N ALA A 655 -37.53 33.07 -0.42
CA ALA A 655 -36.94 34.10 0.42
C ALA A 655 -36.01 33.59 1.55
N ASN A 656 -35.51 32.35 1.47
CA ASN A 656 -34.62 31.77 2.47
C ASN A 656 -33.38 31.09 1.88
N HIS A 657 -33.50 30.39 0.74
CA HIS A 657 -32.40 29.64 0.13
C HIS A 657 -31.81 30.35 -1.10
N PRO A 658 -30.53 30.11 -1.45
CA PRO A 658 -29.97 30.59 -2.71
C PRO A 658 -30.71 30.08 -3.95
N THR A 659 -30.57 30.80 -5.07
CA THR A 659 -30.77 30.22 -6.42
C THR A 659 -29.58 29.33 -6.78
N ASP A 660 -29.68 28.55 -7.87
CA ASP A 660 -28.53 27.79 -8.41
C ASP A 660 -27.30 28.72 -8.62
N GLN A 661 -27.48 29.90 -9.21
CA GLN A 661 -26.43 30.92 -9.34
C GLN A 661 -25.89 31.45 -8.00
N GLY A 662 -26.71 31.46 -6.94
CA GLY A 662 -26.28 31.76 -5.58
C GLY A 662 -25.48 30.61 -4.97
N TYR A 663 -25.80 29.36 -5.30
CA TYR A 663 -25.01 28.19 -4.92
C TYR A 663 -23.65 28.15 -5.64
N ASP A 664 -23.59 28.50 -6.92
CA ASP A 664 -22.33 28.63 -7.68
C ASP A 664 -21.37 29.62 -6.98
N LYS A 665 -21.89 30.77 -6.54
CA LYS A 665 -21.13 31.79 -5.79
C LYS A 665 -20.56 31.26 -4.48
N ILE A 666 -21.33 30.47 -3.72
CA ILE A 666 -20.87 29.84 -2.49
C ILE A 666 -19.74 28.84 -2.78
N GLY A 667 -19.91 28.00 -3.81
CA GLY A 667 -18.89 27.01 -4.20
C GLY A 667 -17.59 27.67 -4.63
N ALA A 668 -17.67 28.64 -5.55
CA ALA A 668 -16.52 29.41 -6.02
C ALA A 668 -15.81 30.17 -4.89
N ALA A 669 -16.55 30.69 -3.91
CA ALA A 669 -15.95 31.36 -2.74
C ALA A 669 -15.20 30.38 -1.83
N PHE A 670 -15.72 29.17 -1.59
CA PHE A 670 -15.00 28.13 -0.86
C PHE A 670 -13.76 27.62 -1.60
N VAL A 671 -13.86 27.40 -2.92
CA VAL A 671 -12.72 27.00 -3.77
C VAL A 671 -11.63 28.07 -3.76
N LYS A 672 -11.99 29.35 -3.85
CA LYS A 672 -11.06 30.48 -3.71
C LYS A 672 -10.39 30.49 -2.33
N ALA A 673 -11.14 30.30 -1.25
CA ALA A 673 -10.59 30.27 0.10
C ALA A 673 -9.70 29.04 0.36
N ALA A 674 -10.02 27.89 -0.25
CA ALA A 674 -9.16 26.71 -0.25
C ALA A 674 -7.84 27.00 -0.97
N ASN A 675 -7.87 27.59 -2.17
CA ASN A 675 -6.66 28.04 -2.90
C ASN A 675 -5.79 28.99 -2.05
N GLU A 676 -6.41 29.94 -1.34
CA GLU A 676 -5.70 30.90 -0.51
C GLU A 676 -5.10 30.26 0.75
N ALA A 677 -5.76 29.26 1.33
CA ALA A 677 -5.24 28.48 2.46
C ALA A 677 -4.11 27.52 2.04
N ASP A 678 -4.26 26.90 0.88
CA ASP A 678 -3.32 25.92 0.33
C ASP A 678 -1.98 26.58 -0.01
N ALA A 679 -2.00 27.75 -0.65
CA ALA A 679 -0.83 28.58 -0.89
C ALA A 679 -0.15 29.11 0.39
N GLN A 680 -0.79 28.95 1.56
CA GLN A 680 -0.20 29.23 2.88
C GLN A 680 0.29 27.96 3.60
N GLY A 681 0.20 26.78 2.97
CA GLY A 681 0.53 25.49 3.58
C GLY A 681 -0.45 25.06 4.68
N ARG A 682 -1.68 25.58 4.67
CA ARG A 682 -2.66 25.38 5.76
C ARG A 682 -3.63 24.22 5.54
N ILE A 683 -3.65 23.62 4.36
CA ILE A 683 -4.35 22.35 4.13
C ILE A 683 -3.32 21.25 4.37
N LEU A 684 -3.56 20.46 5.42
CA LEU A 684 -2.67 19.38 5.84
C LEU A 684 -3.12 18.06 5.23
N ASP A 685 -2.23 17.07 5.24
CA ASP A 685 -2.45 15.77 4.62
C ASP A 685 -3.57 14.99 5.36
N PRO A 686 -4.45 14.23 4.67
CA PRO A 686 -5.61 13.59 5.29
C PRO A 686 -5.21 12.39 6.15
N VAL A 687 -5.57 12.43 7.44
CA VAL A 687 -5.30 11.34 8.39
C VAL A 687 -6.00 10.05 7.94
N TYR A 688 -5.28 8.93 8.03
CA TYR A 688 -5.79 7.62 7.65
C TYR A 688 -6.98 7.19 8.53
N GLN A 689 -7.96 6.52 7.93
CA GLN A 689 -9.10 5.94 8.64
C GLN A 689 -8.75 4.49 8.99
N ASP A 690 -8.78 4.14 10.28
CA ASP A 690 -8.40 2.80 10.73
C ASP A 690 -9.33 1.75 10.11
N SER A 691 -8.77 0.70 9.53
CA SER A 691 -9.54 -0.32 8.79
C SER A 691 -10.44 -1.21 9.66
N GLY A 692 -10.57 -0.89 10.94
CA GLY A 692 -11.53 -1.48 11.89
C GLY A 692 -12.57 -0.49 12.44
N GLU A 693 -12.55 0.79 12.05
CA GLU A 693 -13.58 1.76 12.44
C GLU A 693 -14.84 1.61 11.54
N VAL A 694 -16.00 1.46 12.16
CA VAL A 694 -17.25 1.14 11.45
C VAL A 694 -17.83 2.38 10.77
N SER A 695 -17.85 2.39 9.43
CA SER A 695 -18.32 3.47 8.54
C SER A 695 -19.71 4.05 8.84
N ASP A 696 -20.53 3.31 9.58
CA ASP A 696 -21.97 3.56 9.75
C ASP A 696 -22.32 4.08 11.17
N ALA A 697 -21.33 4.28 12.04
CA ALA A 697 -21.52 4.60 13.46
C ALA A 697 -22.38 5.86 13.70
N CYS A 698 -22.39 6.81 12.76
CA CYS A 698 -23.11 8.09 12.88
C CYS A 698 -24.56 8.07 12.38
N GLY A 699 -24.98 6.96 11.75
CA GLY A 699 -26.34 6.77 11.23
C GLY A 699 -26.61 7.59 9.97
N ILE A 700 -26.30 7.00 8.80
CA ILE A 700 -26.48 7.60 7.48
C ILE A 700 -27.94 8.02 7.26
N THR A 701 -28.16 9.22 6.71
CA THR A 701 -29.47 9.67 6.23
C THR A 701 -29.35 10.33 4.87
N ASP A 702 -30.07 9.84 3.88
CA ASP A 702 -30.21 10.51 2.58
C ASP A 702 -31.68 10.90 2.38
N GLY A 703 -31.89 12.06 1.74
CA GLY A 703 -33.21 12.67 1.53
C GLY A 703 -33.51 12.97 0.06
N GLY A 704 -32.75 12.37 -0.86
CA GLY A 704 -33.22 12.14 -2.22
C GLY A 704 -34.46 11.24 -2.19
N THR A 705 -35.41 11.45 -3.09
CA THR A 705 -36.75 10.84 -3.05
C THR A 705 -36.76 9.31 -3.12
N GLY A 706 -35.69 8.69 -3.65
CA GLY A 706 -35.66 7.30 -4.07
C GLY A 706 -36.45 7.10 -5.37
N THR A 707 -37.69 7.58 -5.40
CA THR A 707 -38.61 7.65 -6.55
C THR A 707 -38.36 8.91 -7.39
N ASP A 708 -37.73 8.76 -8.55
CA ASP A 708 -37.94 9.67 -9.68
C ASP A 708 -38.90 8.92 -10.63
N ASP A 709 -40.22 9.18 -10.51
CA ASP A 709 -41.29 8.52 -11.31
C ASP A 709 -41.27 8.96 -12.80
N LYS A 710 -40.13 9.42 -13.30
CA LYS A 710 -39.91 9.93 -14.66
C LYS A 710 -39.07 8.93 -15.41
N SER A 711 -39.61 8.37 -16.49
CA SER A 711 -38.88 7.48 -17.38
C SER A 711 -37.71 8.22 -18.05
N SER A 712 -36.50 7.96 -17.56
CA SER A 712 -35.26 8.36 -18.22
C SER A 712 -35.11 7.60 -19.53
N LYS A 713 -34.82 8.33 -20.62
CA LYS A 713 -34.76 7.76 -21.97
C LYS A 713 -33.35 7.24 -22.25
N LEU A 714 -33.11 5.96 -21.98
CA LEU A 714 -31.87 5.27 -22.33
C LEU A 714 -31.77 4.87 -23.81
N GLY A 715 -32.80 5.17 -24.62
CA GLY A 715 -32.88 4.86 -26.05
C GLY A 715 -34.04 3.92 -26.39
N THR A 716 -34.21 3.55 -27.66
CA THR A 716 -35.28 2.65 -28.09
C THR A 716 -35.05 1.17 -27.78
N ASN A 717 -33.80 0.81 -27.46
CA ASN A 717 -33.36 -0.58 -27.32
C ASN A 717 -33.32 -1.03 -25.84
N TRP A 718 -33.79 -0.16 -24.93
CA TRP A 718 -33.86 -0.36 -23.49
C TRP A 718 -35.33 -0.31 -23.05
N GLU A 719 -35.91 -1.48 -22.78
CA GLU A 719 -37.34 -1.59 -22.48
C GLU A 719 -37.60 -1.25 -21.00
N ASP A 720 -38.02 -0.02 -20.73
CA ASP A 720 -38.37 0.50 -19.41
C ASP A 720 -39.44 -0.37 -18.70
N ARG A 721 -39.07 -0.93 -17.54
CA ARG A 721 -39.95 -1.74 -16.68
C ARG A 721 -40.42 -1.03 -15.42
N GLY A 722 -40.06 0.24 -15.24
CA GLY A 722 -40.37 1.01 -14.05
C GLY A 722 -39.62 0.51 -12.80
N VAL A 723 -40.17 0.85 -11.64
CA VAL A 723 -39.68 0.39 -10.34
C VAL A 723 -40.01 -1.09 -10.14
N ILE A 724 -38.97 -1.93 -10.11
CA ILE A 724 -39.06 -3.38 -9.90
C ILE A 724 -38.95 -3.76 -8.42
N GLN A 725 -38.19 -2.99 -7.63
CA GLN A 725 -38.10 -3.07 -6.17
C GLN A 725 -38.46 -1.72 -5.57
N ALA A 726 -39.53 -1.66 -4.77
CA ALA A 726 -40.05 -0.44 -4.16
C ALA A 726 -39.85 -0.37 -2.62
N LYS A 727 -39.39 -1.44 -1.98
CA LYS A 727 -39.10 -1.46 -0.54
C LYS A 727 -37.82 -0.65 -0.27
N GLN A 728 -37.86 0.20 0.75
CA GLN A 728 -36.73 1.03 1.17
C GLN A 728 -35.97 0.41 2.35
N PHE A 729 -34.64 0.53 2.33
CA PHE A 729 -33.69 -0.02 3.29
C PHE A 729 -32.72 1.05 3.80
N PRO A 730 -33.18 2.09 4.52
CA PRO A 730 -32.36 3.22 4.98
C PRO A 730 -31.39 2.87 6.13
N SER A 731 -30.98 1.61 6.24
CA SER A 731 -30.02 1.09 7.22
C SER A 731 -28.96 0.21 6.55
N THR A 732 -28.66 0.50 5.29
CA THR A 732 -27.75 -0.21 4.41
C THR A 732 -27.20 0.78 3.37
N ASP A 733 -25.91 0.67 3.03
CA ASP A 733 -25.23 1.51 2.05
C ASP A 733 -25.14 0.89 0.64
N LYS A 734 -25.33 -0.44 0.52
CA LYS A 734 -25.17 -1.20 -0.72
C LYS A 734 -26.20 -2.29 -0.99
N PHE A 735 -26.38 -2.54 -2.29
CA PHE A 735 -27.26 -3.56 -2.86
C PHE A 735 -26.52 -4.26 -3.99
N TRP A 736 -26.82 -5.53 -4.19
CA TRP A 736 -26.24 -6.36 -5.24
C TRP A 736 -27.35 -7.08 -6.00
N MET A 737 -27.15 -7.24 -7.30
CA MET A 737 -27.96 -8.11 -8.15
C MET A 737 -27.14 -9.36 -8.47
N VAL A 738 -27.57 -10.53 -7.97
CA VAL A 738 -26.87 -11.81 -8.16
C VAL A 738 -27.89 -12.94 -8.25
N ASP A 739 -27.75 -13.87 -9.19
CA ASP A 739 -28.60 -15.08 -9.22
C ASP A 739 -28.18 -16.00 -8.06
N ILE A 740 -29.06 -16.19 -7.07
CA ILE A 740 -28.78 -17.06 -5.91
C ILE A 740 -29.60 -18.37 -5.98
N ASN A 741 -30.30 -18.62 -7.09
CA ASN A 741 -31.27 -19.71 -7.22
C ASN A 741 -31.03 -20.63 -8.45
N GLN A 742 -30.18 -20.20 -9.38
CA GLN A 742 -29.83 -20.82 -10.67
C GLN A 742 -30.96 -20.83 -11.72
N ASP A 743 -31.94 -19.92 -11.64
CA ASP A 743 -32.91 -19.68 -12.73
C ASP A 743 -32.50 -18.59 -13.74
N ARG A 744 -31.27 -18.06 -13.61
CA ARG A 744 -30.61 -17.02 -14.40
C ARG A 744 -31.09 -15.59 -14.17
N LYS A 745 -32.04 -15.36 -13.27
CA LYS A 745 -32.44 -14.01 -12.90
C LYS A 745 -31.71 -13.57 -11.64
N ALA A 746 -31.15 -12.38 -11.66
CA ALA A 746 -30.52 -11.83 -10.48
C ALA A 746 -31.55 -11.52 -9.38
N GLU A 747 -31.36 -12.12 -8.21
CA GLU A 747 -31.99 -11.74 -6.95
C GLU A 747 -31.46 -10.38 -6.48
N PHE A 748 -32.33 -9.63 -5.80
CA PHE A 748 -31.92 -8.42 -5.11
C PHE A 748 -31.42 -8.78 -3.72
N VAL A 749 -30.17 -8.43 -3.38
CA VAL A 749 -29.51 -8.75 -2.10
C VAL A 749 -29.09 -7.48 -1.37
N THR A 750 -29.28 -7.45 -0.04
CA THR A 750 -28.88 -6.34 0.83
C THR A 750 -28.34 -6.84 2.18
N VAL A 751 -27.56 -6.01 2.86
CA VAL A 751 -26.98 -6.31 4.18
C VAL A 751 -27.42 -5.23 5.17
N ASP A 752 -28.24 -5.56 6.16
CA ASP A 752 -28.67 -4.57 7.16
C ASP A 752 -27.55 -4.22 8.16
N LYS A 753 -27.67 -3.05 8.80
CA LYS A 753 -26.73 -2.50 9.81
C LYS A 753 -26.27 -3.42 10.95
N ASN A 754 -26.83 -4.62 11.11
CA ASN A 754 -26.37 -5.62 12.07
C ASN A 754 -25.56 -6.75 11.39
N GLN A 755 -25.24 -6.59 10.10
CA GLN A 755 -24.69 -7.56 9.15
C GLN A 755 -25.60 -8.79 8.90
N ASN A 756 -26.94 -8.61 8.93
CA ASN A 756 -27.82 -9.66 8.42
C ASN A 756 -28.00 -9.54 6.91
N PHE A 757 -27.76 -10.61 6.20
CA PHE A 757 -28.02 -10.72 4.76
C PHE A 757 -29.51 -10.97 4.56
N ARG A 758 -30.10 -10.29 3.57
CA ARG A 758 -31.49 -10.44 3.15
C ARG A 758 -31.55 -10.43 1.63
N PHE A 759 -32.46 -11.22 1.09
CA PHE A 759 -32.63 -11.43 -0.34
C PHE A 759 -34.11 -11.40 -0.71
N TRP A 760 -34.40 -10.96 -1.93
CA TRP A 760 -35.74 -10.95 -2.51
C TRP A 760 -35.72 -11.65 -3.86
N TRP A 761 -36.57 -12.67 -3.99
CA TRP A 761 -36.72 -13.51 -5.18
C TRP A 761 -37.21 -12.72 -6.38
N ASN A 762 -36.54 -12.89 -7.52
CA ASN A 762 -36.88 -12.22 -8.77
C ASN A 762 -37.85 -13.06 -9.62
N GLY A 763 -39.14 -12.69 -9.58
CA GLY A 763 -40.16 -13.35 -10.41
C GLY A 763 -40.05 -13.06 -11.92
N GLY A 764 -39.24 -12.09 -12.33
CA GLY A 764 -39.13 -11.63 -13.72
C GLY A 764 -40.34 -10.83 -14.21
N PRO A 765 -40.41 -10.56 -15.54
CA PRO A 765 -41.51 -9.80 -16.13
C PRO A 765 -42.79 -10.63 -16.32
N SER A 766 -43.94 -10.03 -15.99
CA SER A 766 -45.28 -10.53 -16.32
C SER A 766 -45.94 -9.66 -17.38
N GLY A 767 -45.60 -9.94 -18.65
CA GLY A 767 -46.06 -9.15 -19.79
C GLY A 767 -45.51 -7.72 -19.78
N LYS A 768 -46.33 -6.76 -19.35
CA LYS A 768 -45.94 -5.33 -19.25
C LYS A 768 -45.59 -4.85 -17.84
N ALA A 769 -45.82 -5.67 -16.81
CA ALA A 769 -45.49 -5.33 -15.42
C ALA A 769 -44.38 -6.24 -14.89
N TRP A 770 -43.69 -5.82 -13.83
CA TRP A 770 -42.79 -6.72 -13.09
C TRP A 770 -43.56 -7.57 -12.07
N VAL A 771 -43.10 -8.79 -11.78
CA VAL A 771 -43.59 -9.56 -10.63
C VAL A 771 -42.90 -9.02 -9.37
N PRO A 772 -43.63 -8.48 -8.36
CA PRO A 772 -43.00 -7.86 -7.20
C PRO A 772 -42.05 -8.80 -6.45
N PHE A 773 -40.84 -8.31 -6.19
CA PHE A 773 -39.75 -9.01 -5.50
C PHE A 773 -40.19 -9.56 -4.12
N VAL A 774 -40.07 -10.87 -3.91
CA VAL A 774 -40.60 -11.56 -2.71
C VAL A 774 -39.50 -11.80 -1.68
N GLU A 775 -39.65 -11.25 -0.47
CA GLU A 775 -38.65 -11.38 0.61
C GLU A 775 -38.46 -12.85 1.06
N GLY A 776 -37.20 -13.27 1.13
CA GLY A 776 -36.82 -14.58 1.66
C GLY A 776 -37.19 -14.75 3.13
N GLN A 777 -37.72 -15.92 3.51
CA GLN A 777 -38.24 -16.14 4.87
C GLN A 777 -37.18 -16.21 5.99
N ASN A 778 -35.88 -16.15 5.68
CA ASN A 778 -34.80 -16.26 6.66
C ASN A 778 -33.67 -15.25 6.37
N SER A 779 -33.72 -14.09 7.03
CA SER A 779 -32.52 -13.26 7.19
C SER A 779 -31.52 -13.96 8.11
N TYR A 780 -30.25 -14.04 7.73
CA TYR A 780 -29.21 -14.71 8.50
C TYR A 780 -27.97 -13.81 8.64
N LYS A 781 -27.18 -14.04 9.69
CA LYS A 781 -25.87 -13.40 9.87
C LYS A 781 -24.77 -14.40 9.49
N PRO A 782 -24.11 -14.25 8.33
CA PRO A 782 -22.93 -15.03 7.97
C PRO A 782 -21.69 -14.61 8.79
N ARG A 783 -20.50 -15.05 8.39
CA ARG A 783 -19.22 -14.76 9.06
C ARG A 783 -18.38 -13.54 8.58
N PRO A 784 -18.83 -12.59 7.72
CA PRO A 784 -17.95 -11.50 7.29
C PRO A 784 -17.75 -10.48 8.42
N GLY A 785 -16.49 -10.09 8.65
CA GLY A 785 -16.16 -8.89 9.44
C GLY A 785 -16.39 -7.58 8.68
N ALA A 786 -16.61 -7.66 7.36
CA ALA A 786 -16.70 -6.53 6.44
C ALA A 786 -17.97 -5.68 6.56
N VAL A 787 -17.87 -4.45 6.05
CA VAL A 787 -18.99 -3.53 5.80
C VAL A 787 -18.87 -2.89 4.42
N GLY A 788 -20.00 -2.41 3.89
CA GLY A 788 -20.10 -1.55 2.71
C GLY A 788 -19.19 -1.88 1.52
N ASN A 789 -18.15 -1.07 1.30
CA ASN A 789 -17.31 -1.15 0.11
C ASN A 789 -16.35 -2.37 0.04
N GLN A 790 -16.24 -3.17 1.10
CA GLN A 790 -15.37 -4.36 1.16
C GLN A 790 -16.04 -5.64 0.63
N LEU A 791 -17.37 -5.78 0.75
CA LEU A 791 -18.08 -6.99 0.31
C LEU A 791 -18.20 -7.07 -1.22
N ARG A 792 -17.89 -8.24 -1.79
CA ARG A 792 -18.21 -8.63 -3.18
C ARG A 792 -18.98 -9.94 -3.18
N PHE A 793 -19.67 -10.18 -4.28
CA PHE A 793 -20.23 -11.48 -4.65
C PHE A 793 -19.69 -11.87 -6.03
N GLY A 794 -19.61 -13.16 -6.31
CA GLY A 794 -19.19 -13.72 -7.59
C GLY A 794 -19.03 -15.24 -7.52
N ASP A 795 -19.09 -15.94 -8.64
CA ASP A 795 -18.87 -17.39 -8.70
C ASP A 795 -17.36 -17.67 -8.75
N VAL A 796 -16.74 -17.91 -7.59
CA VAL A 796 -15.27 -18.01 -7.51
C VAL A 796 -14.81 -19.46 -7.60
N ASP A 797 -15.59 -20.42 -7.09
CA ASP A 797 -15.22 -21.84 -7.15
C ASP A 797 -15.76 -22.62 -8.36
N GLY A 798 -16.75 -22.08 -9.06
CA GLY A 798 -17.30 -22.62 -10.31
C GLY A 798 -18.45 -23.61 -10.11
N ASP A 799 -19.11 -23.62 -8.95
CA ASP A 799 -20.33 -24.42 -8.72
C ASP A 799 -21.62 -23.76 -9.29
N GLY A 800 -21.49 -22.52 -9.80
CA GLY A 800 -22.59 -21.76 -10.39
C GLY A 800 -23.41 -20.97 -9.37
N PHE A 801 -23.01 -20.89 -8.10
CA PHE A 801 -23.60 -20.00 -7.11
C PHE A 801 -22.64 -18.84 -6.75
N PRO A 802 -23.17 -17.67 -6.37
CA PRO A 802 -22.33 -16.54 -5.95
C PRO A 802 -21.81 -16.74 -4.52
N ASP A 803 -20.49 -16.92 -4.42
CA ASP A 803 -19.73 -16.84 -3.17
C ASP A 803 -19.70 -15.40 -2.63
N CYS A 804 -19.45 -15.24 -1.33
CA CYS A 804 -19.09 -13.93 -0.78
C CYS A 804 -17.58 -13.80 -0.65
N MET A 805 -17.09 -12.61 -0.95
CA MET A 805 -15.70 -12.23 -0.73
C MET A 805 -15.64 -11.01 0.17
N VAL A 806 -14.89 -11.10 1.26
CA VAL A 806 -14.39 -9.91 1.96
C VAL A 806 -13.10 -9.49 1.26
N VAL A 807 -13.08 -8.26 0.74
CA VAL A 807 -11.93 -7.69 0.06
C VAL A 807 -11.41 -6.52 0.89
N ASP A 808 -10.20 -6.63 1.44
CA ASP A 808 -9.58 -5.55 2.19
C ASP A 808 -9.00 -4.45 1.27
N LEU A 809 -8.53 -3.34 1.86
CA LEU A 809 -7.95 -2.21 1.12
C LEU A 809 -6.59 -2.54 0.47
N LYS A 810 -5.99 -3.70 0.78
CA LYS A 810 -4.76 -4.22 0.17
C LYS A 810 -5.08 -5.25 -0.91
N GLY A 811 -6.35 -5.53 -1.18
CA GLY A 811 -6.79 -6.54 -2.14
C GLY A 811 -6.73 -7.97 -1.65
N THR A 812 -6.42 -8.21 -0.38
CA THR A 812 -6.56 -9.53 0.23
C THR A 812 -8.01 -9.96 0.12
N ILE A 813 -8.25 -11.17 -0.41
CA ILE A 813 -9.55 -11.83 -0.37
C ILE A 813 -9.56 -12.78 0.83
N ASP A 814 -10.61 -12.69 1.65
CA ASP A 814 -11.09 -13.79 2.48
C ASP A 814 -12.39 -14.32 1.84
N LEU A 815 -12.32 -15.54 1.29
CA LEU A 815 -13.42 -16.15 0.53
C LEU A 815 -14.34 -16.98 1.45
N HIS A 816 -15.63 -16.76 1.31
CA HIS A 816 -16.70 -17.48 2.00
C HIS A 816 -17.64 -18.14 0.99
N THR A 817 -17.50 -19.44 0.76
CA THR A 817 -18.19 -20.12 -0.34
C THR A 817 -19.62 -20.55 0.00
N TRP A 818 -20.39 -20.84 -1.05
CA TRP A 818 -21.69 -21.52 -0.96
C TRP A 818 -21.53 -22.97 -0.45
N LYS A 819 -22.67 -23.60 -0.12
CA LYS A 819 -22.75 -25.06 0.09
C LYS A 819 -23.99 -25.64 -0.60
N ALA A 820 -23.76 -26.37 -1.69
CA ALA A 820 -24.79 -26.89 -2.60
C ALA A 820 -25.88 -27.78 -1.94
N ASP A 821 -25.58 -28.50 -0.84
CA ASP A 821 -26.51 -29.42 -0.15
C ASP A 821 -27.80 -28.76 0.43
N ASN A 822 -28.01 -27.44 0.30
CA ASN A 822 -29.09 -26.70 0.97
C ASN A 822 -30.24 -26.30 0.02
N PRO A 823 -31.35 -27.07 -0.06
CA PRO A 823 -32.45 -26.85 -1.02
C PRO A 823 -33.41 -25.72 -0.62
N SER A 824 -32.88 -24.56 -0.19
CA SER A 824 -33.69 -23.43 0.30
C SER A 824 -33.03 -22.04 0.24
N GLY A 825 -31.85 -21.89 -0.39
CA GLY A 825 -31.15 -20.60 -0.55
C GLY A 825 -30.77 -19.88 0.75
N SER A 826 -30.85 -20.56 1.90
CA SER A 826 -30.96 -19.93 3.22
C SER A 826 -29.64 -19.73 3.97
N ARG A 827 -28.49 -20.09 3.37
CA ARG A 827 -27.17 -20.17 4.03
C ARG A 827 -26.00 -20.00 3.05
N MET A 828 -25.96 -18.90 2.30
CA MET A 828 -24.78 -18.55 1.50
C MET A 828 -23.59 -18.24 2.44
N CYS A 829 -22.37 -18.27 1.92
CA CYS A 829 -21.22 -17.62 2.56
C CYS A 829 -20.91 -18.11 3.99
N MET A 830 -20.91 -19.43 4.16
CA MET A 830 -20.76 -20.10 5.46
C MET A 830 -19.46 -20.89 5.60
N GLU A 831 -18.94 -21.46 4.52
CA GLU A 831 -17.66 -22.18 4.52
C GLU A 831 -16.52 -21.19 4.27
N THR A 832 -15.45 -21.25 5.04
CA THR A 832 -14.29 -20.34 4.89
C THR A 832 -13.19 -21.12 4.19
N ARG A 833 -12.62 -20.56 3.11
CA ARG A 833 -11.56 -21.22 2.33
C ARG A 833 -10.23 -20.49 2.56
N ASP A 834 -9.30 -21.17 3.25
CA ASP A 834 -7.95 -20.67 3.51
C ASP A 834 -7.15 -20.42 2.20
N ASN A 835 -6.11 -19.59 2.27
CA ASN A 835 -5.18 -19.30 1.16
C ASN A 835 -5.85 -18.84 -0.16
N THR A 836 -6.90 -18.02 -0.06
CA THR A 836 -7.69 -17.53 -1.22
C THR A 836 -7.24 -16.17 -1.76
N HIS A 837 -6.12 -15.64 -1.27
CA HIS A 837 -5.60 -14.31 -1.60
C HIS A 837 -5.06 -14.19 -3.03
N VAL A 838 -4.96 -12.95 -3.53
CA VAL A 838 -4.28 -12.63 -4.80
C VAL A 838 -2.82 -12.26 -4.54
N TYR A 839 -1.97 -12.57 -5.52
CA TYR A 839 -0.51 -12.46 -5.42
C TYR A 839 0.05 -11.76 -6.66
N SER A 840 1.12 -10.97 -6.50
CA SER A 840 1.68 -10.06 -7.51
C SER A 840 2.16 -10.75 -8.80
N ASN A 841 2.45 -12.05 -8.76
CA ASN A 841 2.87 -12.87 -9.90
C ASN A 841 1.98 -14.11 -10.10
N GLY A 842 0.69 -14.00 -9.77
CA GLY A 842 -0.17 -15.18 -9.58
C GLY A 842 0.30 -16.01 -8.39
N SER A 843 -0.15 -17.25 -8.27
CA SER A 843 0.02 -18.13 -7.08
C SER A 843 1.46 -18.40 -6.59
N ALA A 844 2.49 -17.91 -7.29
CA ALA A 844 3.91 -17.98 -6.89
C ALA A 844 4.53 -16.62 -6.46
N GLY A 845 3.76 -15.55 -6.39
CA GLY A 845 4.23 -14.20 -6.00
C GLY A 845 4.13 -13.90 -4.50
N GLU A 846 4.47 -12.67 -4.13
CA GLU A 846 4.09 -12.08 -2.84
C GLU A 846 2.61 -11.67 -2.86
N ARG A 847 1.98 -11.47 -1.69
CA ARG A 847 0.61 -10.93 -1.64
C ARG A 847 0.54 -9.62 -2.42
N LEU A 848 -0.50 -9.46 -3.22
CA LEU A 848 -0.69 -8.27 -4.04
C LEU A 848 -0.71 -7.01 -3.14
N ASN A 849 0.11 -6.01 -3.46
CA ASN A 849 -0.01 -4.67 -2.90
C ASN A 849 -0.90 -3.85 -3.83
N ILE A 850 -1.79 -3.05 -3.26
CA ILE A 850 -2.76 -2.29 -4.04
C ILE A 850 -2.77 -0.83 -3.61
N ASP A 851 -2.69 0.05 -4.59
CA ASP A 851 -2.95 1.48 -4.45
C ASP A 851 -4.44 1.69 -4.11
N PRO A 852 -4.77 2.42 -3.01
CA PRO A 852 -6.16 2.70 -2.61
C PRO A 852 -7.04 3.44 -3.63
N ALA A 853 -6.48 4.09 -4.66
CA ALA A 853 -7.25 4.74 -5.72
C ALA A 853 -7.80 3.73 -6.76
N THR A 854 -7.16 2.56 -6.90
CA THR A 854 -7.64 1.48 -7.78
C THR A 854 -8.99 0.89 -7.34
N LYS A 855 -9.66 0.17 -8.25
CA LYS A 855 -10.96 -0.49 -7.98
C LYS A 855 -10.98 -1.97 -8.36
N ILE A 856 -11.16 -2.81 -7.35
CA ILE A 856 -11.33 -4.26 -7.51
C ILE A 856 -12.76 -4.60 -7.98
N ARG A 857 -12.86 -5.48 -8.98
CA ARG A 857 -14.07 -6.14 -9.49
C ARG A 857 -13.84 -7.63 -9.63
N PHE A 858 -14.93 -8.37 -9.70
CA PHE A 858 -14.99 -9.79 -10.05
C PHE A 858 -15.95 -9.92 -11.22
N ALA A 859 -15.50 -10.59 -12.28
CA ALA A 859 -16.32 -10.93 -13.45
C ALA A 859 -15.59 -11.96 -14.32
N ASP A 860 -16.29 -12.95 -14.88
CA ASP A 860 -15.75 -13.93 -15.83
C ASP A 860 -15.38 -13.26 -17.18
N VAL A 861 -14.15 -12.74 -17.30
CA VAL A 861 -13.63 -12.16 -18.55
C VAL A 861 -13.01 -13.23 -19.46
N THR A 862 -12.76 -14.43 -18.93
CA THR A 862 -12.25 -15.57 -19.71
C THR A 862 -13.35 -16.40 -20.36
N GLY A 863 -14.62 -16.29 -19.93
CA GLY A 863 -15.70 -17.20 -20.30
C GLY A 863 -15.46 -18.62 -19.80
N GLY A 864 -14.85 -18.74 -18.62
CA GLY A 864 -14.41 -19.97 -17.98
C GLY A 864 -15.40 -20.56 -16.96
N GLY A 865 -16.54 -19.88 -16.72
CA GLY A 865 -17.51 -20.24 -15.69
C GLY A 865 -16.99 -20.04 -14.27
N ARG A 866 -16.15 -19.02 -14.06
CA ARG A 866 -15.65 -18.53 -12.77
C ARG A 866 -15.28 -17.07 -12.93
N ASP A 867 -15.53 -16.25 -11.91
CA ASP A 867 -15.15 -14.85 -11.92
C ASP A 867 -13.63 -14.68 -11.74
N ASP A 868 -13.05 -13.85 -12.61
CA ASP A 868 -11.65 -13.45 -12.60
C ASP A 868 -11.47 -12.19 -11.72
N TYR A 869 -10.29 -12.03 -11.11
CA TYR A 869 -9.99 -10.85 -10.29
C TYR A 869 -9.52 -9.70 -11.17
N LEU A 870 -10.24 -8.59 -11.16
CA LEU A 870 -9.99 -7.43 -12.02
C LEU A 870 -9.62 -6.21 -11.18
N LEU A 871 -8.41 -5.71 -11.35
CA LEU A 871 -7.94 -4.46 -10.76
C LEU A 871 -8.01 -3.34 -11.81
N ILE A 872 -8.97 -2.44 -11.67
CA ILE A 872 -9.05 -1.20 -12.46
C ILE A 872 -8.08 -0.20 -11.83
N LYS A 873 -7.04 0.19 -12.57
CA LYS A 873 -6.03 1.19 -12.18
C LYS A 873 -6.58 2.63 -12.21
N PRO A 874 -5.83 3.62 -11.71
CA PRO A 874 -6.27 5.02 -11.74
C PRO A 874 -6.49 5.53 -13.16
N ASP A 875 -5.58 5.27 -14.10
CA ASP A 875 -5.75 5.55 -15.54
C ASP A 875 -6.95 4.84 -16.22
N GLY A 876 -7.68 4.01 -15.48
CA GLY A 876 -8.82 3.24 -15.94
C GLY A 876 -8.47 1.96 -16.69
N THR A 877 -7.18 1.67 -16.96
CA THR A 877 -6.78 0.34 -17.46
C THR A 877 -7.16 -0.74 -16.44
N THR A 878 -7.28 -1.98 -16.92
CA THR A 878 -7.65 -3.10 -16.07
C THR A 878 -6.58 -4.17 -16.16
N THR A 879 -6.04 -4.59 -15.01
CA THR A 879 -5.18 -5.76 -14.88
C THR A 879 -6.00 -6.92 -14.31
N ALA A 880 -5.93 -8.09 -14.93
CA ALA A 880 -6.66 -9.27 -14.53
C ALA A 880 -5.72 -10.39 -14.06
N TRP A 881 -6.18 -11.14 -13.05
CA TRP A 881 -5.65 -12.42 -12.63
C TRP A 881 -6.74 -13.45 -12.89
N TYR A 882 -6.50 -14.39 -13.81
CA TYR A 882 -7.53 -15.34 -14.21
C TYR A 882 -7.65 -16.49 -13.24
N ASN A 883 -8.87 -16.93 -13.01
CA ASN A 883 -9.24 -17.91 -12.00
C ASN A 883 -9.14 -19.34 -12.54
N ARG A 884 -8.06 -20.07 -12.17
CA ARG A 884 -7.88 -21.47 -12.58
C ARG A 884 -8.57 -22.48 -11.64
N GLY A 885 -9.35 -22.00 -10.68
CA GLY A 885 -10.03 -22.79 -9.66
C GLY A 885 -9.10 -23.17 -8.50
N PHE A 886 -9.54 -24.10 -7.67
CA PHE A 886 -8.75 -24.56 -6.53
C PHE A 886 -7.67 -25.58 -6.91
N ALA A 887 -6.44 -25.33 -6.47
CA ALA A 887 -5.34 -26.28 -6.48
C ALA A 887 -5.08 -26.83 -5.08
N THR A 888 -4.60 -28.07 -4.97
CA THR A 888 -4.20 -28.68 -3.68
C THR A 888 -2.75 -29.15 -3.74
N GLU A 889 -1.88 -28.59 -2.90
CA GLU A 889 -0.50 -29.05 -2.69
C GLU A 889 -0.24 -29.28 -1.19
N ARG A 890 0.47 -30.37 -0.84
CA ARG A 890 0.93 -30.67 0.54
C ARG A 890 -0.17 -30.57 1.61
N GLN A 891 -1.39 -31.02 1.28
CA GLN A 891 -2.61 -30.96 2.10
C GLN A 891 -3.23 -29.57 2.31
N LEU A 892 -2.69 -28.50 1.71
CA LEU A 892 -3.33 -27.19 1.64
C LEU A 892 -4.00 -27.00 0.29
N THR A 893 -5.23 -26.48 0.31
CA THR A 893 -5.97 -26.05 -0.88
C THR A 893 -5.90 -24.53 -0.97
N TYR A 894 -5.69 -23.99 -2.16
CA TYR A 894 -5.56 -22.55 -2.43
C TYR A 894 -6.17 -22.20 -3.79
N LEU A 895 -6.52 -20.92 -3.97
CA LEU A 895 -7.12 -20.43 -5.23
C LEU A 895 -6.00 -20.09 -6.23
N ASP A 896 -6.00 -20.75 -7.40
CA ASP A 896 -4.87 -20.71 -8.33
C ASP A 896 -5.02 -19.61 -9.39
N TRP A 897 -4.46 -18.44 -9.08
CA TRP A 897 -4.43 -17.28 -9.98
C TRP A 897 -3.34 -17.40 -11.06
N THR A 898 -3.63 -16.95 -12.28
CA THR A 898 -2.56 -16.67 -13.27
C THR A 898 -1.73 -15.45 -12.84
N PRO A 899 -0.53 -15.26 -13.43
CA PRO A 899 0.15 -13.95 -13.40
C PRO A 899 -0.76 -12.81 -13.94
N PRO A 900 -0.50 -11.56 -13.50
CA PRO A 900 -1.26 -10.39 -13.96
C PRO A 900 -1.13 -10.17 -15.47
N GLN A 901 -2.25 -9.85 -16.10
CA GLN A 901 -2.31 -9.46 -17.52
C GLN A 901 -3.09 -8.15 -17.65
N GLN A 902 -2.55 -7.15 -18.33
CA GLN A 902 -3.33 -5.96 -18.68
C GLN A 902 -4.32 -6.32 -19.80
N ILE A 903 -5.60 -6.23 -19.48
CA ILE A 903 -6.70 -6.62 -20.38
C ILE A 903 -7.41 -5.42 -21.03
N SER A 904 -7.08 -4.18 -20.67
CA SER A 904 -7.76 -3.01 -21.23
C SER A 904 -6.86 -1.76 -21.29
N GLY A 905 -7.18 -0.85 -22.22
CA GLY A 905 -6.55 0.46 -22.33
C GLY A 905 -7.22 1.53 -21.47
N ALA A 906 -6.51 2.63 -21.18
CA ALA A 906 -6.95 3.71 -20.30
C ALA A 906 -8.32 4.30 -20.65
N LEU A 907 -9.07 4.75 -19.64
CA LEU A 907 -10.36 5.44 -19.79
C LEU A 907 -10.56 6.45 -18.67
N GLN A 908 -11.02 7.65 -19.04
CA GLN A 908 -11.49 8.66 -18.07
C GLN A 908 -12.67 8.13 -17.25
N ASN A 909 -12.78 8.61 -16.02
CA ASN A 909 -13.74 8.13 -15.00
C ASN A 909 -13.53 6.64 -14.65
N PRO A 910 -12.32 6.24 -14.17
CA PRO A 910 -12.04 4.86 -13.69
C PRO A 910 -13.05 4.41 -12.63
N ARG A 911 -13.56 5.38 -11.86
CA ARG A 911 -14.57 5.17 -10.82
C ARG A 911 -15.85 4.52 -11.38
N GLU A 912 -16.18 4.78 -12.65
CA GLU A 912 -17.45 4.44 -13.32
C GLU A 912 -17.37 3.33 -14.37
N ILE A 913 -16.27 2.57 -14.37
CA ILE A 913 -16.16 1.31 -15.11
C ILE A 913 -16.98 0.21 -14.40
N ARG A 914 -17.62 -0.65 -15.21
CA ARG A 914 -18.38 -1.85 -14.86
C ARG A 914 -17.95 -3.00 -15.78
N TYR A 915 -18.22 -4.24 -15.35
CA TYR A 915 -18.01 -5.45 -16.12
C TYR A 915 -19.27 -6.32 -16.04
N ALA A 916 -19.84 -6.69 -17.19
CA ALA A 916 -21.04 -7.53 -17.31
C ALA A 916 -21.17 -8.04 -18.74
N ASP A 917 -21.79 -9.21 -18.95
CA ASP A 917 -22.09 -9.74 -20.29
C ASP A 917 -23.26 -8.97 -20.93
N ILE A 918 -22.97 -8.06 -21.88
CA ILE A 918 -23.98 -7.20 -22.49
C ILE A 918 -24.58 -7.81 -23.77
N ASN A 919 -23.94 -8.85 -24.31
CA ASN A 919 -24.27 -9.44 -25.61
C ASN A 919 -24.93 -10.85 -25.50
N GLY A 920 -24.69 -11.57 -24.40
CA GLY A 920 -25.21 -12.91 -24.10
C GLY A 920 -24.25 -14.08 -24.42
N ASP A 921 -22.95 -13.83 -24.63
CA ASP A 921 -21.96 -14.85 -25.03
C ASP A 921 -21.23 -15.53 -23.87
N ARG A 922 -21.52 -15.13 -22.62
CA ARG A 922 -20.87 -15.56 -21.37
C ARG A 922 -19.41 -15.13 -21.24
N ARG A 923 -19.13 -13.88 -21.55
CA ARG A 923 -17.90 -13.18 -21.18
C ARG A 923 -18.28 -11.79 -20.71
N ALA A 924 -17.66 -11.31 -19.65
CA ALA A 924 -17.91 -9.95 -19.18
C ALA A 924 -17.32 -8.93 -20.18
N ASP A 925 -18.19 -8.11 -20.74
CA ASP A 925 -17.86 -6.94 -21.54
C ASP A 925 -17.49 -5.77 -20.62
N ARG A 926 -16.70 -4.81 -21.13
CA ARG A 926 -16.28 -3.62 -20.37
C ARG A 926 -17.25 -2.49 -20.67
N ILE A 927 -17.83 -1.88 -19.63
CA ILE A 927 -18.82 -0.81 -19.78
C ILE A 927 -18.35 0.42 -18.98
N LEU A 928 -18.48 1.61 -19.58
CA LEU A 928 -18.25 2.90 -18.93
C LEU A 928 -19.60 3.64 -18.83
N ILE A 929 -19.98 4.02 -17.62
CA ILE A 929 -21.15 4.88 -17.38
C ILE A 929 -20.78 6.34 -17.67
N THR A 930 -21.63 7.08 -18.39
CA THR A 930 -21.42 8.52 -18.59
C THR A 930 -21.73 9.29 -17.32
N LEU A 931 -21.23 10.53 -17.18
CA LEU A 931 -21.55 11.38 -16.01
C LEU A 931 -23.05 11.73 -15.87
N LYS A 932 -23.88 11.40 -16.86
CA LYS A 932 -25.35 11.55 -16.86
C LYS A 932 -26.10 10.22 -16.89
N GLY A 933 -25.41 9.11 -16.62
CA GLY A 933 -26.02 7.80 -16.51
C GLY A 933 -26.54 7.21 -17.83
N GLY A 934 -25.94 7.58 -18.96
CA GLY A 934 -25.91 6.75 -20.16
C GLY A 934 -24.75 5.75 -20.09
N ALA A 935 -24.47 5.00 -21.16
CA ALA A 935 -23.38 4.03 -21.17
C ALA A 935 -22.73 3.82 -22.56
N ARG A 936 -21.42 3.51 -22.53
CA ARG A 936 -20.58 3.08 -23.66
C ARG A 936 -19.97 1.72 -23.33
N ALA A 937 -19.85 0.83 -24.33
CA ALA A 937 -19.29 -0.50 -24.12
C ALA A 937 -18.14 -0.85 -25.09
N TRP A 938 -17.31 -1.78 -24.64
CA TRP A 938 -16.35 -2.51 -25.44
C TRP A 938 -16.64 -4.00 -25.28
N ILE A 939 -16.85 -4.69 -26.40
CA ILE A 939 -17.18 -6.12 -26.42
C ILE A 939 -15.92 -6.95 -26.25
N ASN A 940 -15.98 -7.95 -25.39
CA ASN A 940 -14.91 -8.91 -25.14
C ASN A 940 -14.82 -9.89 -26.32
N GLU A 941 -13.77 -9.75 -27.13
CA GLU A 941 -13.44 -10.64 -28.25
C GLU A 941 -12.24 -11.56 -27.91
N GLY A 942 -11.81 -11.57 -26.65
CA GLY A 942 -10.72 -12.38 -26.14
C GLY A 942 -10.98 -13.90 -26.23
N PRO A 943 -9.98 -14.74 -26.53
CA PRO A 943 -10.17 -16.19 -26.61
C PRO A 943 -10.71 -16.77 -25.30
N ARG A 944 -11.69 -17.69 -25.35
CA ARG A 944 -12.19 -18.33 -24.13
C ARG A 944 -11.07 -19.08 -23.40
N GLY A 945 -11.00 -18.91 -22.08
CA GLY A 945 -9.89 -19.37 -21.24
C GLY A 945 -8.64 -18.49 -21.28
N SER A 946 -8.68 -17.32 -21.92
CA SER A 946 -7.56 -16.34 -21.95
C SER A 946 -7.99 -14.88 -22.04
N GLY A 947 -9.25 -14.59 -22.36
CA GLY A 947 -9.92 -13.29 -22.20
C GLY A 947 -9.25 -12.09 -22.88
N GLY A 948 -9.63 -10.90 -22.42
CA GLY A 948 -8.74 -9.73 -22.43
C GLY A 948 -8.55 -8.92 -23.71
N THR A 949 -9.32 -9.17 -24.78
CA THR A 949 -9.34 -8.31 -25.97
C THR A 949 -10.67 -7.59 -26.04
N TYR A 950 -10.69 -6.25 -26.09
CA TYR A 950 -11.93 -5.46 -26.06
C TYR A 950 -12.07 -4.55 -27.29
N ARG A 951 -13.11 -4.78 -28.10
CA ARG A 951 -13.46 -3.93 -29.25
C ARG A 951 -14.50 -2.88 -28.86
N ASP A 952 -14.17 -1.62 -29.06
CA ASP A 952 -15.07 -0.49 -28.86
C ASP A 952 -16.29 -0.60 -29.79
N ILE A 953 -17.50 -0.60 -29.23
CA ILE A 953 -18.75 -0.48 -29.99
C ILE A 953 -19.41 0.88 -29.79
N GLY A 954 -18.80 1.76 -28.98
CA GLY A 954 -19.37 3.06 -28.67
C GLY A 954 -20.61 2.96 -27.78
N LYS A 955 -21.53 3.90 -27.98
CA LYS A 955 -22.67 4.16 -27.11
C LYS A 955 -23.67 3.00 -27.16
N ILE A 956 -24.05 2.48 -25.98
CA ILE A 956 -25.11 1.48 -25.83
C ILE A 956 -26.38 2.05 -25.20
N ALA A 957 -26.30 3.13 -24.43
CA ALA A 957 -27.44 3.78 -23.77
C ALA A 957 -27.34 5.32 -23.82
N ASP A 958 -28.47 5.99 -24.06
CA ASP A 958 -28.61 7.45 -23.98
C ASP A 958 -28.49 7.99 -22.54
N ASP A 959 -28.06 9.24 -22.40
CA ASP A 959 -27.92 9.93 -21.12
C ASP A 959 -29.30 10.11 -20.47
N GLY A 960 -29.51 9.44 -19.33
CA GLY A 960 -30.80 9.42 -18.63
C GLY A 960 -30.98 10.49 -17.54
N ASP A 961 -29.98 11.34 -17.30
CA ASP A 961 -29.80 12.16 -16.08
C ASP A 961 -29.83 11.32 -14.79
N LEU A 962 -29.33 10.08 -14.86
CA LEU A 962 -29.24 9.13 -13.75
C LEU A 962 -27.86 9.22 -13.04
N PRO A 963 -27.77 9.10 -11.70
CA PRO A 963 -26.48 9.14 -11.00
C PRO A 963 -25.58 7.93 -11.35
N PRO A 964 -24.32 8.12 -11.79
CA PRO A 964 -23.45 7.02 -12.24
C PRO A 964 -23.21 5.92 -11.19
N LYS A 965 -23.03 6.32 -9.91
CA LYS A 965 -22.85 5.40 -8.78
C LYS A 965 -24.09 4.54 -8.47
N ASP A 966 -25.30 4.99 -8.84
CA ASP A 966 -26.53 4.21 -8.65
C ASP A 966 -26.66 3.09 -9.73
N ILE A 967 -25.83 3.06 -10.77
CA ILE A 967 -26.01 2.16 -11.93
C ILE A 967 -25.25 0.84 -11.82
N GLN A 968 -25.98 -0.26 -12.05
CA GLN A 968 -25.52 -1.65 -12.10
C GLN A 968 -26.02 -2.35 -13.37
N PHE A 969 -25.43 -3.50 -13.69
CA PHE A 969 -25.83 -4.38 -14.79
C PHE A 969 -25.96 -5.82 -14.29
N ALA A 970 -27.07 -6.50 -14.62
CA ALA A 970 -27.32 -7.91 -14.31
C ALA A 970 -28.50 -8.44 -15.16
N ASP A 971 -28.55 -9.74 -15.46
CA ASP A 971 -29.70 -10.37 -16.13
C ASP A 971 -30.90 -10.43 -15.17
N LEU A 972 -32.07 -9.90 -15.58
CA LEU A 972 -33.29 -9.84 -14.77
C LEU A 972 -34.46 -10.64 -15.33
N ASP A 973 -34.47 -10.94 -16.63
CA ASP A 973 -35.54 -11.70 -17.29
C ASP A 973 -35.16 -13.15 -17.66
N GLY A 974 -33.87 -13.46 -17.66
CA GLY A 974 -33.28 -14.76 -17.93
C GLY A 974 -32.90 -15.00 -19.39
N ASP A 975 -32.91 -13.97 -20.26
CA ASP A 975 -32.53 -14.11 -21.68
C ASP A 975 -31.03 -14.29 -21.93
N GLY A 976 -30.19 -14.08 -20.91
CA GLY A 976 -28.75 -14.27 -20.91
C GLY A 976 -27.94 -12.99 -21.04
N LYS A 977 -28.58 -11.83 -21.25
CA LYS A 977 -27.92 -10.52 -21.31
C LYS A 977 -28.07 -9.75 -20.00
N ALA A 978 -27.07 -8.96 -19.66
CA ALA A 978 -27.21 -7.99 -18.58
C ALA A 978 -28.17 -6.84 -18.98
N ASP A 979 -29.19 -6.63 -18.15
CA ASP A 979 -30.10 -5.50 -18.19
C ASP A 979 -29.50 -4.28 -17.47
N PHE A 980 -30.02 -3.09 -17.75
CA PHE A 980 -29.57 -1.84 -17.11
C PHE A 980 -30.42 -1.59 -15.86
N LEU A 981 -29.77 -1.42 -14.71
CA LEU A 981 -30.42 -1.07 -13.45
C LEU A 981 -29.92 0.26 -12.91
N ARG A 982 -30.86 1.07 -12.41
CA ARG A 982 -30.58 2.13 -11.44
C ARG A 982 -31.11 1.65 -10.10
N ILE A 983 -30.21 1.38 -9.15
CA ILE A 983 -30.55 1.08 -7.76
C ILE A 983 -30.21 2.31 -6.92
N GLY A 984 -31.24 3.02 -6.47
CA GLY A 984 -31.07 4.12 -5.54
C GLY A 984 -30.52 3.61 -4.21
N TRP A 985 -29.87 4.49 -3.44
CA TRP A 985 -29.26 4.16 -2.13
C TRP A 985 -30.25 3.60 -1.07
N THR A 986 -31.56 3.74 -1.25
CA THR A 986 -32.58 3.07 -0.42
C THR A 986 -32.85 1.63 -0.84
N GLY A 987 -32.25 1.15 -1.93
CA GLY A 987 -32.57 -0.10 -2.58
C GLY A 987 -33.80 -0.06 -3.49
N VAL A 988 -34.38 1.12 -3.74
CA VAL A 988 -35.41 1.29 -4.78
C VAL A 988 -34.75 1.12 -6.14
N ALA A 989 -35.11 0.05 -6.85
CA ALA A 989 -34.53 -0.33 -8.14
C ALA A 989 -35.50 -0.07 -9.29
N HIS A 990 -35.03 0.66 -10.29
CA HIS A 990 -35.67 0.85 -11.60
C HIS A 990 -34.83 0.09 -12.63
N ALA A 991 -35.49 -0.63 -13.56
CA ALA A 991 -34.80 -1.42 -14.57
C ALA A 991 -35.30 -1.14 -16.00
N TRP A 992 -34.38 -1.31 -16.96
CA TRP A 992 -34.65 -1.31 -18.39
C TRP A 992 -34.05 -2.57 -18.99
N LEU A 993 -34.86 -3.38 -19.67
CA LEU A 993 -34.37 -4.64 -20.23
C LEU A 993 -33.54 -4.38 -21.49
N ASN A 994 -32.43 -5.10 -21.61
CA ASN A 994 -31.53 -5.08 -22.75
C ASN A 994 -32.21 -5.78 -23.94
N LYS A 995 -32.68 -4.98 -24.90
CA LYS A 995 -33.28 -5.48 -26.14
C LYS A 995 -32.51 -4.95 -27.36
N LEU A 996 -31.20 -4.76 -27.19
CA LEU A 996 -30.24 -4.58 -28.28
C LEU A 996 -30.23 -5.84 -29.17
N PRO A 997 -30.42 -5.72 -30.50
CA PRO A 997 -30.38 -6.87 -31.40
C PRO A 997 -28.94 -7.36 -31.60
N ALA A 998 -28.74 -8.60 -32.05
CA ALA A 998 -27.42 -9.23 -32.09
C ALA A 998 -26.42 -8.48 -33.01
N ASP A 999 -26.90 -7.94 -34.13
CA ASP A 999 -26.12 -7.15 -35.10
C ASP A 999 -25.72 -5.75 -34.58
N TYR A 1000 -26.27 -5.31 -33.44
CA TYR A 1000 -25.85 -4.08 -32.78
C TYR A 1000 -24.38 -4.17 -32.31
N PHE A 1001 -23.97 -5.33 -31.80
CA PHE A 1001 -22.63 -5.54 -31.25
C PHE A 1001 -21.54 -5.71 -32.33
N ASP A 1002 -21.94 -5.97 -33.58
CA ASP A 1002 -21.05 -6.04 -34.75
C ASP A 1002 -20.67 -4.64 -35.30
N THR A 1003 -21.32 -3.57 -34.80
CA THR A 1003 -21.20 -2.20 -35.35
C THR A 1003 -20.77 -1.18 -34.28
N PHE A 1004 -20.28 -0.02 -34.72
CA PHE A 1004 -19.84 1.07 -33.85
C PHE A 1004 -20.85 2.23 -33.85
N HIS A 1005 -21.28 2.64 -32.67
CA HIS A 1005 -22.32 3.64 -32.44
C HIS A 1005 -21.70 4.89 -31.79
N PRO A 1006 -21.52 6.01 -32.52
CA PRO A 1006 -20.73 7.17 -32.07
C PRO A 1006 -21.35 7.95 -30.90
#